data_AF-A0A5J4YMV6-F1
#
_entry.id   AF-A0A5J4YMV6-F1
#
_cell.length_a   1.000
_cell.length_b   1.000
_cell.length_c   1.000
_cell.angle_alpha   90.00
_cell.angle_beta   90.00
_cell.angle_gamma   90.00
#
_symmetry.space_group_name_H-M   'P 1'
#
loop_
_entity.id
_entity.type
_entity.pdbx_description
1 polymer ?
#
loop_
_entity_poly.entity_id
_entity_poly.type
_entity_poly.pdbx_seq_one_letter_code
_entity_poly.pdbx_strand_id
1 'polypeptide(L)'
;MTAVAESSRNPKGLGYGHIHAALYGSYSPAYARLPMEVTIENLSERLETFAAAIADENTVFVAIDTEFTGLGASGWSSQGDEEQTMSVLPQEAYAKIREDAKVFPIVQLGFCVAGVKDAVWYFQPYNVYVRPRSVYGQYQRKDGQPLLDRTFSLQDSSMAFLCRNGFDFSKWWNQGIGYLNRTEADSLRLKLAGKEARFDERVQDCPSVKREDMEPEELKLVTRIEAQVQNWLDADTLADTQGDGVAASSVSLSGSSRTRRHPFVLIDVPDRRGRQRRLCHELFRDRFPSLKVSYAGGMSIEPLAYKLERSDADDAEHEHRRKAEERRGKLEATIADAKGVSAFFEVLIKQKTLVVFHNGLLDMCKLMDQFVVDLPESLLDFKSMVHGFFPRVLDTKLTAELLKSNAMEQNALTRTRGTSLFMLCRALLRDLGEAFQLPKLSSGFDCFDMNILRASREDAAMDTHQAGFDAVLTGALLLLLLQHNGVSQPELQAQALVFADRVKAMKSFISKLPLARCVVASAIDLKTSTSDEDRCQESRRIVAIDSRPDRAFEFLDKAAIKQCFDHLPLIRQISYSGSRRVYVFLEPNRSQVPGESMMGAVDKAIQRLLRLSSSKEWRAWLLWGPEGMCLAPNDQDVSKKRMRVS
;
A
#
# COMPACT_ATOMS: atom_id res chain seq x y z
N MET A 1 54.58 25.71 -10.84
CA MET A 1 55.56 25.49 -9.76
C MET A 1 55.26 24.13 -9.14
N THR A 2 55.83 23.06 -9.73
CA THR A 2 56.92 22.21 -9.16
C THR A 2 56.45 21.31 -8.02
N ALA A 3 56.64 20.00 -8.01
CA ALA A 3 57.03 18.92 -8.93
C ALA A 3 56.87 17.64 -8.08
N VAL A 4 56.23 16.60 -8.60
CA VAL A 4 56.78 15.25 -8.87
C VAL A 4 57.44 14.51 -7.70
N ALA A 5 56.87 13.33 -7.37
CA ALA A 5 57.63 12.11 -7.13
C ALA A 5 56.75 10.87 -7.34
N GLU A 6 56.93 10.21 -8.49
CA GLU A 6 56.59 8.80 -8.70
C GLU A 6 57.56 7.92 -7.90
N SER A 7 57.08 6.83 -7.29
CA SER A 7 57.82 5.57 -7.36
C SER A 7 56.88 4.38 -7.18
N SER A 8 56.93 3.48 -8.15
CA SER A 8 56.29 2.18 -8.19
C SER A 8 56.95 1.22 -7.20
N ARG A 9 56.15 0.44 -6.47
CA ARG A 9 56.52 -0.92 -6.01
C ARG A 9 55.26 -1.67 -5.62
N ASN A 10 54.96 -2.69 -6.42
CA ASN A 10 53.99 -3.73 -6.14
C ASN A 10 54.59 -4.64 -5.06
N PRO A 11 53.84 -4.96 -3.97
CA PRO A 11 53.90 -6.32 -3.48
C PRO A 11 52.50 -6.91 -3.38
N LYS A 12 52.39 -8.08 -4.00
CA LYS A 12 51.33 -9.06 -3.82
C LYS A 12 51.11 -9.33 -2.33
N GLY A 13 49.83 -9.47 -1.96
CA GLY A 13 49.40 -10.32 -0.85
C GLY A 13 49.47 -9.68 0.54
N LEU A 14 48.43 -8.96 0.93
CA LEU A 14 47.98 -8.83 2.33
C LEU A 14 46.46 -8.68 2.29
N GLY A 15 45.77 -9.57 3.02
CA GLY A 15 44.36 -9.88 2.85
C GLY A 15 43.40 -8.73 3.16
N TYR A 16 42.25 -8.79 2.49
CA TYR A 16 41.05 -7.94 2.60
C TYR A 16 40.39 -7.91 4.01
N GLY A 17 41.09 -8.29 5.08
CA GLY A 17 40.51 -8.49 6.42
C GLY A 17 40.64 -7.34 7.42
N HIS A 18 41.47 -6.31 7.16
CA HIS A 18 41.89 -5.39 8.24
C HIS A 18 41.62 -3.89 8.02
N ILE A 19 41.00 -3.48 6.90
CA ILE A 19 40.61 -2.07 6.70
C ILE A 19 39.12 -1.82 7.02
N HIS A 20 38.31 -2.88 7.22
CA HIS A 20 36.88 -2.75 7.49
C HIS A 20 36.53 -2.37 8.94
N ALA A 21 37.49 -2.42 9.87
CA ALA A 21 37.27 -2.23 11.31
C ALA A 21 37.57 -0.82 11.83
N ALA A 22 38.22 0.04 11.03
CA ALA A 22 38.67 1.36 11.50
C ALA A 22 37.75 2.54 11.12
N LEU A 23 36.80 2.34 10.20
CA LEU A 23 35.85 3.38 9.76
C LEU A 23 34.40 3.11 10.19
N TYR A 24 34.11 1.91 10.67
CA TYR A 24 32.84 1.60 11.32
C TYR A 24 33.12 1.46 12.80
N GLY A 25 32.71 2.48 13.57
CA GLY A 25 32.67 2.39 15.03
C GLY A 25 32.06 1.06 15.43
N SER A 26 32.71 0.39 16.38
CA SER A 26 32.33 -0.88 16.96
C SER A 26 30.81 -1.00 17.11
N TYR A 27 30.17 -1.74 16.20
CA TYR A 27 28.81 -2.21 16.41
C TYR A 27 28.83 -3.05 17.67
N SER A 28 28.26 -2.51 18.76
CA SER A 28 28.03 -3.28 19.97
C SER A 28 27.11 -4.46 19.62
N PRO A 29 27.52 -5.72 19.84
CA PRO A 29 26.71 -6.90 19.53
C PRO A 29 25.41 -6.99 20.36
N ALA A 30 25.20 -6.07 21.31
CA ALA A 30 24.07 -6.06 22.23
C ALA A 30 22.73 -5.61 21.61
N TYR A 31 22.73 -4.95 20.43
CA TYR A 31 21.50 -4.55 19.75
C TYR A 31 20.87 -5.66 18.89
N ALA A 32 21.50 -6.83 18.79
CA ALA A 32 21.17 -7.84 17.78
C ALA A 32 19.89 -8.66 18.04
N ARG A 33 19.17 -8.47 19.17
CA ARG A 33 17.89 -9.14 19.46
C ARG A 33 17.03 -8.32 20.41
N LEU A 34 16.62 -7.12 20.01
CA LEU A 34 15.56 -6.45 20.75
C LEU A 34 14.26 -7.25 20.54
N PRO A 35 13.56 -7.69 21.61
CA PRO A 35 12.37 -8.57 21.52
C PRO A 35 11.20 -8.00 20.71
N MET A 36 11.31 -6.74 20.28
CA MET A 36 10.28 -5.95 19.61
C MET A 36 10.49 -5.84 18.11
N GLU A 37 11.69 -6.11 17.60
CA GLU A 37 11.96 -6.02 16.17
C GLU A 37 11.39 -7.24 15.45
N VAL A 38 10.60 -6.98 14.41
CA VAL A 38 10.02 -8.01 13.56
C VAL A 38 10.64 -7.90 12.18
N THR A 39 11.32 -8.97 11.80
CA THR A 39 11.98 -9.13 10.51
C THR A 39 11.52 -10.45 9.88
N ILE A 40 11.93 -10.70 8.63
CA ILE A 40 11.54 -11.94 7.95
C ILE A 40 12.01 -13.21 8.69
N GLU A 41 13.09 -13.11 9.47
CA GLU A 41 13.68 -14.25 10.18
C GLU A 41 12.83 -14.70 11.37
N ASN A 42 12.11 -13.78 12.02
CA ASN A 42 11.30 -14.05 13.21
C ASN A 42 9.79 -13.82 12.99
N LEU A 43 9.37 -13.59 11.75
CA LEU A 43 7.99 -13.25 11.38
C LEU A 43 6.97 -14.25 11.93
N SER A 44 7.20 -15.56 11.79
CA SER A 44 6.24 -16.58 12.21
C SER A 44 5.98 -16.53 13.73
N GLU A 45 7.04 -16.54 14.53
CA GLU A 45 6.96 -16.49 16.00
C GLU A 45 6.31 -15.17 16.47
N ARG A 46 6.69 -14.05 15.85
CA ARG A 46 6.16 -12.73 16.23
C ARG A 46 4.71 -12.54 15.82
N LEU A 47 4.31 -13.06 14.66
CA LEU A 47 2.93 -13.04 14.21
C LEU A 47 2.04 -13.92 15.10
N GLU A 48 2.51 -15.09 15.53
CA GLU A 48 1.79 -15.94 16.49
C GLU A 48 1.60 -15.23 17.83
N THR A 49 2.68 -14.63 18.35
CA THR A 49 2.63 -13.85 19.60
C THR A 49 1.69 -12.66 19.48
N PHE A 50 1.75 -11.94 18.34
CA PHE A 50 0.85 -10.82 18.06
C PHE A 50 -0.60 -11.29 17.97
N ALA A 51 -0.88 -12.37 17.25
CA ALA A 51 -2.23 -12.92 17.12
C ALA A 51 -2.80 -13.36 18.48
N ALA A 52 -1.99 -13.98 19.33
CA ALA A 52 -2.36 -14.32 20.70
C ALA A 52 -2.66 -13.06 21.54
N ALA A 53 -1.82 -12.02 21.44
CA ALA A 53 -2.03 -10.76 22.15
C ALA A 53 -3.32 -10.06 21.69
N ILE A 54 -3.61 -10.01 20.39
CA ILE A 54 -4.87 -9.42 19.88
C ILE A 54 -6.10 -10.25 20.29
N ALA A 55 -5.97 -11.56 20.39
CA ALA A 55 -7.06 -12.45 20.80
C ALA A 55 -7.33 -12.45 22.32
N ASP A 56 -6.44 -11.87 23.13
CA ASP A 56 -6.63 -11.74 24.59
C ASP A 56 -7.81 -10.81 24.89
N GLU A 57 -8.72 -11.26 25.76
CA GLU A 57 -9.89 -10.48 26.21
C GLU A 57 -9.49 -9.20 26.97
N ASN A 58 -8.27 -9.15 27.49
CA ASN A 58 -7.72 -7.98 28.18
C ASN A 58 -7.21 -6.91 27.19
N THR A 59 -7.04 -7.25 25.92
CA THR A 59 -6.59 -6.30 24.88
C THR A 59 -7.73 -5.35 24.51
N VAL A 60 -7.44 -4.05 24.56
CA VAL A 60 -8.42 -2.98 24.37
C VAL A 60 -8.31 -2.34 22.99
N PHE A 61 -7.09 -1.98 22.60
CA PHE A 61 -6.83 -1.28 21.34
C PHE A 61 -5.41 -1.55 20.83
N VAL A 62 -5.17 -1.17 19.58
CA VAL A 62 -3.83 -1.18 18.97
C VAL A 62 -3.53 0.21 18.44
N ALA A 63 -2.46 0.82 18.94
CA ALA A 63 -1.94 2.04 18.36
C ALA A 63 -0.99 1.70 17.21
N ILE A 64 -1.06 2.46 16.12
CA ILE A 64 -0.24 2.29 14.93
C ILE A 64 0.42 3.61 14.57
N ASP A 65 1.69 3.52 14.20
CA ASP A 65 2.46 4.61 13.61
C ASP A 65 3.36 4.03 12.51
N THR A 66 3.73 4.84 11.51
CA THR A 66 4.49 4.35 10.35
C THR A 66 5.55 5.33 9.87
N GLU A 67 6.66 4.77 9.37
CA GLU A 67 7.75 5.52 8.74
C GLU A 67 7.74 5.27 7.23
N PHE A 68 8.01 6.32 6.43
CA PHE A 68 7.87 6.30 4.98
C PHE A 68 9.17 6.56 4.23
N THR A 69 9.22 6.13 2.97
CA THR A 69 10.30 6.53 2.07
C THR A 69 10.22 8.00 1.60
N GLY A 70 9.11 8.67 1.85
CA GLY A 70 8.85 10.04 1.41
C GLY A 70 7.40 10.47 1.66
N LEU A 71 7.12 11.75 1.43
CA LEU A 71 5.85 12.38 1.77
C LEU A 71 5.25 13.27 0.66
N GLY A 72 6.03 13.70 -0.35
CA GLY A 72 5.66 14.86 -1.19
C GLY A 72 5.69 14.65 -2.71
N ALA A 73 5.00 13.63 -3.26
CA ALA A 73 4.92 13.44 -4.70
C ALA A 73 3.91 14.42 -5.32
N SER A 74 2.78 14.63 -4.64
CA SER A 74 1.71 15.56 -5.00
C SER A 74 1.94 17.00 -4.47
N GLY A 75 3.03 17.21 -3.72
CA GLY A 75 3.26 18.43 -2.95
C GLY A 75 2.39 18.56 -1.68
N TRP A 76 1.46 17.65 -1.42
CA TRP A 76 0.55 17.68 -0.26
C TRP A 76 1.26 17.83 1.09
N SER A 77 2.49 17.33 1.22
CA SER A 77 3.29 17.40 2.45
C SER A 77 4.42 18.43 2.39
N SER A 78 4.58 19.16 1.28
CA SER A 78 5.63 20.17 1.13
C SER A 78 5.38 21.34 2.10
N GLN A 79 6.42 21.75 2.82
CA GLN A 79 6.41 22.95 3.70
C GLN A 79 6.56 24.26 2.91
N GLY A 80 6.78 24.19 1.59
CA GLY A 80 7.25 25.32 0.77
C GLY A 80 6.18 26.28 0.25
N ASP A 81 4.91 25.88 0.14
CA ASP A 81 3.83 26.75 -0.33
C ASP A 81 2.47 26.26 0.17
N GLU A 82 2.04 26.71 1.36
CA GLU A 82 0.69 26.43 1.88
C GLU A 82 -0.41 26.85 0.88
N GLU A 83 -0.14 27.80 -0.01
CA GLU A 83 -1.08 28.32 -1.03
C GLU A 83 -1.36 27.39 -2.22
N GLN A 84 -0.42 26.50 -2.58
CA GLN A 84 -0.60 25.50 -3.66
C GLN A 84 -1.03 24.13 -3.13
N THR A 85 -0.83 23.88 -1.84
CA THR A 85 -0.98 22.55 -1.23
C THR A 85 -2.34 22.32 -0.59
N MET A 86 -3.08 23.39 -0.27
CA MET A 86 -4.45 23.31 0.24
C MET A 86 -5.44 22.84 -0.84
N SER A 87 -6.28 21.86 -0.51
CA SER A 87 -7.40 21.43 -1.34
C SER A 87 -8.69 22.08 -0.86
N VAL A 88 -9.54 22.51 -1.79
CA VAL A 88 -10.82 23.12 -1.43
C VAL A 88 -11.81 22.04 -1.03
N LEU A 89 -11.83 20.92 -1.76
CA LEU A 89 -12.75 19.81 -1.53
C LEU A 89 -12.06 18.60 -0.89
N PRO A 90 -12.80 17.76 -0.11
CA PRO A 90 -12.24 16.57 0.51
C PRO A 90 -11.80 15.51 -0.50
N GLN A 91 -12.56 15.34 -1.58
CA GLN A 91 -12.21 14.44 -2.68
C GLN A 91 -10.86 14.80 -3.33
N GLU A 92 -10.57 16.10 -3.51
CA GLU A 92 -9.29 16.58 -4.05
C GLU A 92 -8.14 16.34 -3.08
N ALA A 93 -8.37 16.56 -1.78
CA ALA A 93 -7.41 16.24 -0.73
C ALA A 93 -7.10 14.73 -0.73
N TYR A 94 -8.13 13.89 -0.79
CA TYR A 94 -7.98 12.44 -0.87
C TYR A 94 -7.20 12.01 -2.11
N ALA A 95 -7.48 12.59 -3.29
CA ALA A 95 -6.76 12.25 -4.52
C ALA A 95 -5.25 12.48 -4.40
N LYS A 96 -4.83 13.61 -3.80
CA LYS A 96 -3.42 13.92 -3.54
C LYS A 96 -2.78 12.95 -2.54
N ILE A 97 -3.46 12.69 -1.42
CA ILE A 97 -3.00 11.74 -0.39
C ILE A 97 -2.88 10.33 -0.98
N ARG A 98 -3.84 9.91 -1.81
CA ARG A 98 -3.85 8.61 -2.50
C ARG A 98 -2.65 8.46 -3.44
N GLU A 99 -2.30 9.52 -4.16
CA GLU A 99 -1.11 9.52 -5.02
C GLU A 99 0.18 9.36 -4.18
N ASP A 100 0.32 10.14 -3.12
CA ASP A 100 1.46 10.03 -2.19
C ASP A 100 1.52 8.67 -1.50
N ALA A 101 0.37 8.06 -1.21
CA ALA A 101 0.26 6.73 -0.62
C ALA A 101 0.91 5.65 -1.51
N LYS A 102 0.72 5.76 -2.83
CA LYS A 102 1.22 4.80 -3.84
C LYS A 102 2.70 4.97 -4.17
N VAL A 103 3.22 6.20 -4.13
CA VAL A 103 4.60 6.49 -4.55
C VAL A 103 5.64 6.13 -3.48
N PHE A 104 5.34 6.40 -2.21
CA PHE A 104 6.28 6.25 -1.10
C PHE A 104 5.86 5.13 -0.15
N PRO A 105 6.45 3.93 -0.21
CA PRO A 105 6.06 2.84 0.67
C PRO A 105 6.40 3.08 2.14
N ILE A 106 5.77 2.26 3.00
CA ILE A 106 6.12 2.16 4.41
C ILE A 106 7.42 1.35 4.52
N VAL A 107 8.37 1.84 5.33
CA VAL A 107 9.65 1.15 5.62
C VAL A 107 9.67 0.53 7.01
N GLN A 108 8.92 1.13 7.94
CA GLN A 108 8.75 0.62 9.30
C GLN A 108 7.30 0.81 9.73
N LEU A 109 6.76 -0.23 10.36
CA LEU A 109 5.42 -0.24 10.90
C LEU A 109 5.50 -0.50 12.40
N GLY A 110 5.04 0.48 13.17
CA GLY A 110 4.93 0.44 14.62
C GLY A 110 3.57 -0.06 15.04
N PHE A 111 3.52 -1.13 15.81
CA PHE A 111 2.31 -1.51 16.55
C PHE A 111 2.55 -1.33 18.04
N CYS A 112 1.53 -0.92 18.77
CA CYS A 112 1.50 -1.05 20.21
C CYS A 112 0.16 -1.66 20.62
N VAL A 113 0.19 -2.94 21.02
CA VAL A 113 -0.98 -3.63 21.57
C VAL A 113 -1.15 -3.20 23.01
N ALA A 114 -2.30 -2.60 23.33
CA ALA A 114 -2.60 -2.07 24.64
C ALA A 114 -3.72 -2.89 25.30
N GLY A 115 -3.44 -3.42 26.47
CA GLY A 115 -4.44 -4.13 27.28
C GLY A 115 -4.39 -3.74 28.75
N VAL A 116 -5.36 -4.25 29.51
CA VAL A 116 -5.49 -4.00 30.95
C VAL A 116 -5.55 -5.32 31.70
N LYS A 117 -4.63 -5.54 32.64
CA LYS A 117 -4.61 -6.70 33.51
C LYS A 117 -4.35 -6.27 34.95
N ASP A 118 -5.12 -6.81 35.89
CA ASP A 118 -5.01 -6.49 37.32
C ASP A 118 -5.04 -4.97 37.60
N ALA A 119 -5.93 -4.25 36.90
CA ALA A 119 -6.05 -2.79 36.93
C ALA A 119 -4.79 -2.02 36.50
N VAL A 120 -3.89 -2.64 35.75
CA VAL A 120 -2.69 -1.99 35.20
C VAL A 120 -2.69 -2.10 33.69
N TRP A 121 -2.41 -0.98 33.00
CA TRP A 121 -2.21 -0.96 31.56
C TRP A 121 -0.87 -1.63 31.20
N TYR A 122 -0.92 -2.60 30.29
CA TYR A 122 0.26 -3.21 29.71
C TYR A 122 0.32 -2.93 28.21
N PHE A 123 1.48 -2.51 27.73
CA PHE A 123 1.75 -2.18 26.34
C PHE A 123 2.76 -3.17 25.78
N GLN A 124 2.50 -3.65 24.57
CA GLN A 124 3.36 -4.57 23.83
C GLN A 124 3.67 -3.96 22.45
N PRO A 125 4.82 -3.27 22.33
CA PRO A 125 5.21 -2.62 21.09
C PRO A 125 5.92 -3.55 20.11
N TYR A 126 5.83 -3.26 18.81
CA TYR A 126 6.48 -3.97 17.73
C TYR A 126 7.03 -2.99 16.71
N ASN A 127 8.25 -3.24 16.23
CA ASN A 127 8.88 -2.52 15.12
C ASN A 127 9.02 -3.48 13.94
N VAL A 128 8.08 -3.44 13.01
CA VAL A 128 8.07 -4.31 11.83
C VAL A 128 8.80 -3.63 10.69
N TYR A 129 9.89 -4.24 10.22
CA TYR A 129 10.61 -3.76 9.04
C TYR A 129 9.90 -4.22 7.77
N VAL A 130 9.44 -3.26 6.97
CA VAL A 130 8.62 -3.52 5.78
C VAL A 130 9.43 -3.21 4.52
N ARG A 131 9.55 -4.16 3.61
CA ARG A 131 10.19 -3.97 2.31
C ARG A 131 9.21 -4.27 1.19
N PRO A 132 9.08 -3.41 0.16
CA PRO A 132 8.37 -3.71 -1.09
C PRO A 132 9.10 -4.81 -1.89
N ARG A 133 9.06 -6.04 -1.40
CA ARG A 133 9.77 -7.17 -1.99
C ARG A 133 8.98 -7.71 -3.17
N SER A 134 9.65 -7.87 -4.32
CA SER A 134 9.08 -8.53 -5.49
C SER A 134 8.78 -10.00 -5.17
N VAL A 135 7.66 -10.50 -5.70
CA VAL A 135 7.20 -11.88 -5.46
C VAL A 135 7.74 -12.78 -6.55
N TYR A 136 8.45 -13.83 -6.17
CA TYR A 136 8.99 -14.84 -7.07
C TYR A 136 8.20 -16.14 -6.91
N GLY A 137 7.94 -16.85 -8.01
CA GLY A 137 7.32 -18.18 -7.95
C GLY A 137 8.32 -19.24 -7.49
N GLN A 138 7.82 -20.31 -6.87
CA GLN A 138 8.64 -21.47 -6.44
C GLN A 138 9.43 -22.12 -7.59
N TYR A 139 8.98 -21.95 -8.84
CA TYR A 139 9.85 -22.09 -10.01
C TYR A 139 10.16 -20.69 -10.51
N GLN A 140 11.42 -20.28 -10.41
CA GLN A 140 11.93 -19.24 -11.29
C GLN A 140 11.47 -19.60 -12.69
N ARG A 141 10.71 -18.71 -13.33
CA ARG A 141 10.53 -18.79 -14.78
C ARG A 141 11.93 -18.90 -15.38
N LYS A 142 12.06 -19.55 -16.54
CA LYS A 142 13.36 -19.68 -17.23
C LYS A 142 14.06 -18.31 -17.48
N ASP A 143 13.33 -17.21 -17.35
CA ASP A 143 13.78 -15.83 -17.49
C ASP A 143 14.21 -15.15 -16.16
N GLY A 144 14.05 -15.80 -15.00
CA GLY A 144 14.36 -15.24 -13.68
C GLY A 144 13.44 -14.09 -13.22
N GLN A 145 12.35 -13.81 -13.95
CA GLN A 145 11.49 -12.65 -13.70
C GLN A 145 10.52 -12.90 -12.53
N PRO A 146 10.25 -11.88 -11.70
CA PRO A 146 9.26 -11.98 -10.64
C PRO A 146 7.83 -12.12 -11.20
N LEU A 147 6.95 -12.72 -10.41
CA LEU A 147 5.50 -12.76 -10.66
C LEU A 147 4.85 -11.39 -10.45
N LEU A 148 5.37 -10.65 -9.47
CA LEU A 148 5.02 -9.26 -9.18
C LEU A 148 6.31 -8.50 -8.90
N ASP A 149 6.62 -7.51 -9.75
CA ASP A 149 7.76 -6.63 -9.57
C ASP A 149 7.31 -5.30 -8.94
N ARG A 150 8.11 -4.75 -8.03
CA ARG A 150 7.76 -3.54 -7.28
C ARG A 150 8.77 -2.44 -7.56
N THR A 151 8.26 -1.26 -7.91
CA THR A 151 9.02 -0.02 -8.08
C THR A 151 8.50 1.01 -7.10
N PHE A 152 9.39 1.76 -6.45
CA PHE A 152 9.03 2.78 -5.49
C PHE A 152 10.05 3.93 -5.48
N SER A 153 9.66 5.05 -4.90
CA SER A 153 10.49 6.26 -4.81
C SER A 153 11.06 6.47 -3.42
N LEU A 154 12.21 7.16 -3.35
CA LEU A 154 12.83 7.65 -2.12
C LEU A 154 12.92 9.18 -2.17
N GLN A 155 12.60 9.84 -1.06
CA GLN A 155 12.76 11.28 -0.91
C GLN A 155 13.97 11.57 -0.02
N ASP A 156 14.93 12.35 -0.53
CA ASP A 156 16.19 12.66 0.15
C ASP A 156 15.99 13.18 1.57
N SER A 157 15.11 14.18 1.77
CA SER A 157 14.88 14.77 3.09
C SER A 157 14.28 13.79 4.10
N SER A 158 13.43 12.86 3.65
CA SER A 158 12.88 11.79 4.50
C SER A 158 13.94 10.74 4.84
N MET A 159 14.78 10.35 3.88
CA MET A 159 15.88 9.42 4.13
C MET A 159 16.91 10.00 5.09
N ALA A 160 17.28 11.27 4.90
CA ALA A 160 18.17 11.98 5.81
C ALA A 160 17.59 12.10 7.23
N PHE A 161 16.27 12.30 7.36
CA PHE A 161 15.59 12.31 8.66
C PHE A 161 15.66 10.95 9.35
N LEU A 162 15.34 9.86 8.63
CA LEU A 162 15.44 8.50 9.17
C LEU A 162 16.88 8.14 9.59
N CYS A 163 17.89 8.50 8.78
CA CYS A 163 19.30 8.33 9.13
C CYS A 163 19.66 9.02 10.46
N ARG A 164 19.21 10.27 10.65
CA ARG A 164 19.49 11.03 11.88
C ARG A 164 18.81 10.42 13.11
N ASN A 165 17.70 9.72 12.90
CA ASN A 165 16.97 9.00 13.94
C ASN A 165 17.41 7.53 14.08
N GLY A 166 18.56 7.14 13.52
CA GLY A 166 19.13 5.81 13.76
C GLY A 166 18.41 4.66 13.06
N PHE A 167 17.64 4.94 12.00
CA PHE A 167 16.99 3.88 11.21
C PHE A 167 18.03 2.97 10.52
N ASP A 168 17.88 1.66 10.68
CA ASP A 168 18.78 0.66 10.09
C ASP A 168 18.34 0.26 8.66
N PHE A 169 18.88 0.97 7.67
CA PHE A 169 18.65 0.67 6.25
C PHE A 169 19.20 -0.68 5.81
N SER A 170 20.25 -1.19 6.46
CA SER A 170 20.82 -2.50 6.12
C SER A 170 19.87 -3.62 6.55
N LYS A 171 19.31 -3.51 7.76
CA LYS A 171 18.27 -4.42 8.25
C LYS A 171 17.00 -4.32 7.42
N TRP A 172 16.55 -3.11 7.10
CA TRP A 172 15.40 -2.89 6.22
C TRP A 172 15.55 -3.58 4.86
N TRP A 173 16.71 -3.42 4.21
CA TRP A 173 16.91 -4.02 2.89
C TRP A 173 17.05 -5.54 2.93
N ASN A 174 17.86 -6.06 3.86
CA ASN A 174 18.22 -7.47 3.88
C ASN A 174 17.17 -8.36 4.59
N GLN A 175 16.53 -7.83 5.62
CA GLN A 175 15.61 -8.59 6.49
C GLN A 175 14.18 -8.03 6.49
N GLY A 176 13.89 -6.98 5.72
CA GLY A 176 12.56 -6.42 5.59
C GLY A 176 11.56 -7.43 5.01
N ILE A 177 10.37 -7.44 5.60
CA ILE A 177 9.30 -8.37 5.29
C ILE A 177 8.53 -7.87 4.06
N GLY A 178 8.26 -8.79 3.13
CA GLY A 178 7.41 -8.52 1.98
C GLY A 178 5.94 -8.36 2.35
N TYR A 179 5.12 -8.00 1.38
CA TYR A 179 3.67 -7.97 1.55
C TYR A 179 2.98 -8.25 0.23
N LEU A 180 1.71 -8.66 0.34
CA LEU A 180 0.83 -8.87 -0.79
C LEU A 180 -0.59 -8.48 -0.37
N ASN A 181 -1.19 -7.51 -1.05
CA ASN A 181 -2.57 -7.11 -0.78
C ASN A 181 -3.56 -8.07 -1.48
N ARG A 182 -4.86 -7.92 -1.20
CA ARG A 182 -5.90 -8.79 -1.79
C ARG A 182 -6.00 -8.64 -3.32
N THR A 183 -5.96 -7.41 -3.83
CA THR A 183 -6.05 -7.12 -5.27
C THR A 183 -4.88 -7.73 -6.04
N GLU A 184 -3.67 -7.64 -5.50
CA GLU A 184 -2.45 -8.23 -6.05
C GLU A 184 -2.54 -9.76 -6.06
N ALA A 185 -3.01 -10.38 -4.97
CA ALA A 185 -3.23 -11.82 -4.90
C ALA A 185 -4.26 -12.28 -5.94
N ASP A 186 -5.38 -11.57 -6.08
CA ASP A 186 -6.41 -11.88 -7.08
C ASP A 186 -5.92 -11.64 -8.51
N SER A 187 -5.11 -10.61 -8.75
CA SER A 187 -4.43 -10.38 -10.03
C SER A 187 -3.50 -11.55 -10.40
N LEU A 188 -2.76 -12.10 -9.44
CA LEU A 188 -1.91 -13.27 -9.66
C LEU A 188 -2.73 -14.51 -10.00
N ARG A 189 -3.85 -14.75 -9.30
CA ARG A 189 -4.79 -15.83 -9.61
C ARG A 189 -5.37 -15.69 -11.01
N LEU A 190 -5.83 -14.49 -11.37
CA LEU A 190 -6.39 -14.20 -12.69
C LEU A 190 -5.36 -14.36 -13.81
N LYS A 191 -4.10 -13.95 -13.58
CA LYS A 191 -2.99 -14.16 -14.54
C LYS A 191 -2.70 -15.64 -14.77
N LEU A 192 -2.86 -16.50 -13.76
CA LEU A 192 -2.72 -17.95 -13.93
C LEU A 192 -3.90 -18.51 -14.71
N ALA A 193 -5.14 -18.18 -14.30
CA ALA A 193 -6.35 -18.62 -14.98
C ALA A 193 -6.37 -18.21 -16.46
N GLY A 194 -5.98 -16.98 -16.78
CA GLY A 194 -5.89 -16.50 -18.16
C GLY A 194 -4.80 -17.20 -19.00
N LYS A 195 -3.73 -17.70 -18.38
CA LYS A 195 -2.73 -18.52 -19.09
C LYS A 195 -3.25 -19.93 -19.35
N GLU A 196 -4.04 -20.48 -18.43
CA GLU A 196 -4.68 -21.78 -18.60
C GLU A 196 -5.74 -21.70 -19.71
N ALA A 197 -6.62 -20.69 -19.69
CA ALA A 197 -7.61 -20.46 -20.75
C ALA A 197 -6.97 -20.26 -22.13
N ARG A 198 -5.91 -19.45 -22.25
CA ARG A 198 -5.18 -19.28 -23.53
C ARG A 198 -4.49 -20.56 -24.00
N PHE A 199 -4.11 -21.44 -23.09
CA PHE A 199 -3.55 -22.74 -23.47
C PHE A 199 -4.64 -23.61 -24.06
N ASP A 200 -5.81 -23.69 -23.41
CA ASP A 200 -6.96 -24.45 -23.88
C ASP A 200 -7.47 -23.93 -25.24
N GLU A 201 -7.57 -22.60 -25.42
CA GLU A 201 -7.90 -21.99 -26.71
C GLU A 201 -6.85 -22.31 -27.80
N ARG A 202 -5.55 -22.25 -27.51
CA ARG A 202 -4.49 -22.59 -28.49
C ARG A 202 -4.46 -24.06 -28.86
N VAL A 203 -4.91 -24.94 -27.97
CA VAL A 203 -5.07 -26.37 -28.27
C VAL A 203 -6.24 -26.54 -29.25
N GLN A 204 -7.31 -25.75 -29.11
CA GLN A 204 -8.50 -25.82 -29.95
C GLN A 204 -8.41 -25.06 -31.30
N ASP A 205 -7.67 -23.95 -31.39
CA ASP A 205 -7.78 -22.97 -32.49
C ASP A 205 -6.47 -22.77 -33.31
N CYS A 206 -5.64 -23.80 -33.46
CA CYS A 206 -4.54 -23.75 -34.43
C CYS A 206 -5.01 -24.23 -35.81
N PRO A 207 -5.10 -23.35 -36.83
CA PRO A 207 -5.40 -23.78 -38.18
C PRO A 207 -4.26 -24.64 -38.71
N SER A 208 -4.58 -25.86 -39.11
CA SER A 208 -3.67 -26.81 -39.74
C SER A 208 -3.15 -26.27 -41.07
N VAL A 209 -1.84 -26.32 -41.31
CA VAL A 209 -1.29 -26.07 -42.65
C VAL A 209 -1.78 -27.19 -43.58
N LYS A 210 -2.45 -26.84 -44.68
CA LYS A 210 -2.90 -27.83 -45.66
C LYS A 210 -1.68 -28.44 -46.35
N ARG A 211 -1.74 -29.73 -46.68
CA ARG A 211 -0.65 -30.44 -47.40
C ARG A 211 -0.24 -29.77 -48.72
N GLU A 212 -1.18 -29.05 -49.32
CA GLU A 212 -1.02 -28.29 -50.58
C GLU A 212 -0.10 -27.06 -50.42
N ASP A 213 0.03 -26.53 -49.20
CA ASP A 213 0.80 -25.32 -48.88
C ASP A 213 2.19 -25.64 -48.27
N MET A 214 2.57 -26.93 -48.19
CA MET A 214 3.82 -27.39 -47.58
C MET A 214 4.97 -27.41 -48.58
N GLU A 215 6.18 -27.03 -48.12
CA GLU A 215 7.38 -27.16 -48.94
C GLU A 215 7.74 -28.64 -49.18
N PRO A 216 8.42 -28.99 -50.30
CA PRO A 216 8.77 -30.38 -50.61
C PRO A 216 9.60 -31.08 -49.52
N GLU A 217 10.42 -30.34 -48.78
CA GLU A 217 11.18 -30.87 -47.63
C GLU A 217 10.29 -31.18 -46.42
N GLU A 218 9.26 -30.36 -46.20
CA GLU A 218 8.30 -30.50 -45.11
C GLU A 218 7.37 -31.69 -45.35
N LEU A 219 6.93 -31.88 -46.60
CA LEU A 219 6.11 -33.04 -46.97
C LEU A 219 6.88 -34.35 -46.80
N LYS A 220 8.18 -34.38 -47.15
CA LYS A 220 9.06 -35.53 -46.91
C LYS A 220 9.22 -35.84 -45.42
N LEU A 221 9.34 -34.81 -44.59
CA LEU A 221 9.42 -34.95 -43.14
C LEU A 221 8.12 -35.50 -42.55
N VAL A 222 6.98 -34.90 -42.89
CA VAL A 222 5.65 -35.33 -42.43
C VAL A 222 5.38 -36.79 -42.82
N THR A 223 5.61 -37.15 -44.09
CA THR A 223 5.38 -38.51 -44.59
C THR A 223 6.28 -39.52 -43.87
N ARG A 224 7.53 -39.17 -43.58
CA ARG A 224 8.45 -40.01 -42.81
C ARG A 224 7.96 -40.24 -41.38
N ILE A 225 7.52 -39.17 -40.71
CA ILE A 225 7.00 -39.23 -39.34
C ILE A 225 5.72 -40.07 -39.30
N GLU A 226 4.78 -39.83 -40.22
CA GLU A 226 3.55 -40.63 -40.34
C GLU A 226 3.86 -42.11 -40.54
N ALA A 227 4.78 -42.45 -41.44
CA ALA A 227 5.18 -43.84 -41.67
C ALA A 227 5.83 -44.48 -40.44
N GLN A 228 6.67 -43.75 -39.70
CA GLN A 228 7.28 -44.24 -38.46
C GLN A 228 6.24 -44.52 -37.38
N VAL A 229 5.26 -43.62 -37.19
CA VAL A 229 4.18 -43.80 -36.22
C VAL A 229 3.26 -44.94 -36.66
N GLN A 230 2.86 -44.99 -37.93
CA GLN A 230 1.96 -46.01 -38.45
C GLN A 230 2.60 -47.41 -38.38
N ASN A 231 3.88 -47.54 -38.74
CA ASN A 231 4.60 -48.80 -38.61
C ASN A 231 4.66 -49.27 -37.13
N TRP A 232 4.77 -48.34 -36.17
CA TRP A 232 4.73 -48.68 -34.76
C TRP A 232 3.33 -49.07 -34.28
N LEU A 233 2.27 -48.42 -34.79
CA LEU A 233 0.89 -48.82 -34.52
C LEU A 233 0.58 -50.21 -35.09
N ASP A 234 0.92 -50.46 -36.36
CA ASP A 234 0.63 -51.69 -37.10
C ASP A 234 1.44 -52.90 -36.61
N ALA A 235 2.71 -52.69 -36.22
CA ALA A 235 3.55 -53.74 -35.65
C ALA A 235 3.00 -54.30 -34.33
N ASP A 236 2.15 -53.55 -33.63
CA ASP A 236 1.49 -53.98 -32.40
C ASP A 236 0.14 -54.68 -32.69
N THR A 237 -0.63 -54.20 -33.67
CA THR A 237 -1.93 -54.81 -34.06
C THR A 237 -1.78 -56.22 -34.64
N LEU A 238 -0.68 -56.49 -35.35
CA LEU A 238 -0.33 -57.82 -35.87
C LEU A 238 0.12 -58.80 -34.78
N ALA A 239 0.56 -58.30 -33.62
CA ALA A 239 0.94 -59.12 -32.48
C ALA A 239 -0.26 -59.51 -31.60
N ASP A 240 -1.32 -58.69 -31.56
CA ASP A 240 -2.57 -59.02 -30.84
C ASP A 240 -3.47 -60.02 -31.58
N THR A 241 -3.28 -60.20 -32.90
CA THR A 241 -4.08 -61.12 -33.73
C THR A 241 -3.46 -62.52 -33.92
N GLN A 242 -2.19 -62.74 -33.53
CA GLN A 242 -1.55 -64.06 -33.52
C GLN A 242 -1.29 -64.53 -32.10
N GLY A 243 -2.38 -64.81 -31.38
CA GLY A 243 -2.34 -65.76 -30.27
C GLY A 243 -2.26 -67.19 -30.80
N ASP A 244 -1.18 -67.89 -30.42
CA ASP A 244 -0.95 -69.34 -30.51
C ASP A 244 -1.13 -70.05 -31.88
N GLY A 245 -0.03 -70.35 -32.57
CA GLY A 245 -0.03 -71.48 -33.51
C GLY A 245 1.03 -71.51 -34.62
N VAL A 246 2.14 -72.21 -34.32
CA VAL A 246 2.95 -73.05 -35.24
C VAL A 246 3.92 -72.37 -36.25
N ALA A 247 5.12 -72.95 -36.27
CA ALA A 247 6.35 -72.52 -36.93
C ALA A 247 6.40 -72.66 -38.45
N ALA A 248 7.17 -71.76 -39.10
CA ALA A 248 7.94 -72.05 -40.32
C ALA A 248 9.13 -71.07 -40.51
N SER A 249 10.29 -71.56 -40.08
CA SER A 249 11.61 -71.52 -40.71
C SER A 249 12.12 -70.33 -41.56
N SER A 250 13.17 -69.70 -40.98
CA SER A 250 14.46 -69.29 -41.56
C SER A 250 14.53 -68.27 -42.71
N VAL A 251 15.22 -67.14 -42.51
CA VAL A 251 16.68 -66.98 -42.73
C VAL A 251 17.14 -65.62 -42.14
N SER A 252 18.32 -65.68 -41.54
CA SER A 252 18.97 -64.70 -40.67
C SER A 252 19.53 -63.47 -41.38
N LEU A 253 19.42 -62.30 -40.74
CA LEU A 253 20.47 -61.28 -40.74
C LEU A 253 20.74 -60.82 -39.29
N SER A 254 22.03 -60.76 -38.98
CA SER A 254 22.67 -60.72 -37.67
C SER A 254 22.46 -59.43 -36.86
N GLY A 255 22.30 -59.56 -35.54
CA GLY A 255 22.63 -58.50 -34.58
C GLY A 255 21.67 -58.39 -33.41
N SER A 256 21.97 -59.10 -32.32
CA SER A 256 21.26 -59.16 -31.03
C SER A 256 20.64 -57.85 -30.52
N SER A 257 19.31 -57.85 -30.35
CA SER A 257 18.66 -57.64 -29.05
C SER A 257 17.18 -58.01 -29.17
N ARG A 258 16.70 -58.93 -28.31
CA ARG A 258 15.27 -59.20 -28.11
C ARG A 258 14.58 -57.87 -27.79
N THR A 259 13.85 -57.31 -28.75
CA THR A 259 13.15 -56.03 -28.59
C THR A 259 12.10 -56.17 -27.49
N ARG A 260 12.39 -55.56 -26.34
CA ARG A 260 11.39 -55.31 -25.30
C ARG A 260 10.25 -54.52 -25.94
N ARG A 261 9.01 -54.89 -25.63
CA ARG A 261 7.79 -54.10 -25.88
C ARG A 261 8.07 -52.65 -25.48
N HIS A 262 8.18 -51.75 -26.45
CA HIS A 262 8.39 -50.33 -26.14
C HIS A 262 7.01 -49.65 -26.16
N PRO A 263 6.45 -49.23 -25.00
CA PRO A 263 5.16 -48.55 -24.93
C PRO A 263 5.20 -47.13 -25.53
N PHE A 264 6.29 -46.81 -26.22
CA PHE A 264 6.55 -45.52 -26.84
C PHE A 264 7.41 -45.67 -28.09
N VAL A 265 7.28 -44.73 -29.02
CA VAL A 265 8.18 -44.56 -30.18
C VAL A 265 8.97 -43.27 -30.04
N LEU A 266 10.27 -43.31 -30.36
CA LEU A 266 11.13 -42.14 -30.42
C LEU A 266 11.27 -41.69 -31.88
N ILE A 267 10.92 -40.43 -32.15
CA ILE A 267 11.02 -39.81 -33.47
C ILE A 267 12.14 -38.78 -33.45
N ASP A 268 13.20 -39.07 -34.20
CA ASP A 268 14.30 -38.16 -34.42
C ASP A 268 13.99 -37.20 -35.57
N VAL A 269 14.13 -35.90 -35.31
CA VAL A 269 13.88 -34.84 -36.28
C VAL A 269 15.21 -34.15 -36.57
N PRO A 270 15.81 -34.39 -37.74
CA PRO A 270 17.20 -34.02 -38.02
C PRO A 270 17.42 -32.50 -38.18
N ASP A 271 16.37 -31.72 -38.43
CA ASP A 271 16.46 -30.28 -38.66
C ASP A 271 15.55 -29.52 -37.69
N ARG A 272 16.16 -28.57 -36.96
CA ARG A 272 15.63 -27.99 -35.71
C ARG A 272 15.06 -26.58 -35.92
N ARG A 273 14.65 -26.25 -37.14
CA ARG A 273 14.05 -24.95 -37.45
C ARG A 273 12.67 -24.83 -36.78
N GLY A 274 12.36 -23.64 -36.25
CA GLY A 274 11.10 -23.38 -35.52
C GLY A 274 9.83 -23.75 -36.31
N ARG A 275 9.88 -23.67 -37.64
CA ARG A 275 8.79 -24.06 -38.55
C ARG A 275 8.55 -25.58 -38.60
N GLN A 276 9.61 -26.38 -38.77
CA GLN A 276 9.52 -27.85 -38.76
C GLN A 276 9.07 -28.39 -37.40
N ARG A 277 9.52 -27.76 -36.30
CA ARG A 277 9.06 -28.09 -34.94
C ARG A 277 7.55 -27.89 -34.80
N ARG A 278 7.04 -26.74 -35.28
CA ARG A 278 5.62 -26.42 -35.27
C ARG A 278 4.81 -27.41 -36.11
N LEU A 279 5.29 -27.75 -37.32
CA LEU A 279 4.67 -28.76 -38.19
C LEU A 279 4.58 -30.14 -37.52
N CYS A 280 5.60 -30.57 -36.77
CA CYS A 280 5.54 -31.83 -36.02
C CYS A 280 4.43 -31.82 -34.95
N HIS A 281 4.31 -30.70 -34.21
CA HIS A 281 3.25 -30.55 -33.21
C HIS A 281 1.84 -30.51 -33.81
N GLU A 282 1.68 -29.89 -34.98
CA GLU A 282 0.43 -29.89 -35.74
C GLU A 282 0.09 -31.30 -36.23
N LEU A 283 1.06 -32.01 -36.82
CA LEU A 283 0.90 -33.38 -37.30
C LEU A 283 0.46 -34.35 -36.20
N PHE A 284 1.14 -34.32 -35.05
CA PHE A 284 0.79 -35.22 -33.94
C PHE A 284 -0.60 -34.91 -33.38
N ARG A 285 -1.01 -33.65 -33.34
CA ARG A 285 -2.35 -33.24 -32.89
C ARG A 285 -3.45 -33.72 -33.83
N ASP A 286 -3.28 -33.49 -35.13
CA ASP A 286 -4.35 -33.71 -36.11
C ASP A 286 -4.49 -35.18 -36.51
N ARG A 287 -3.35 -35.89 -36.64
CA ARG A 287 -3.32 -37.26 -37.17
C ARG A 287 -3.26 -38.32 -36.09
N PHE A 288 -2.75 -37.98 -34.90
CA PHE A 288 -2.56 -38.93 -33.80
C PHE A 288 -3.05 -38.37 -32.44
N PRO A 289 -4.32 -37.95 -32.34
CA PRO A 289 -4.86 -37.32 -31.13
C PRO A 289 -4.87 -38.23 -29.89
N SER A 290 -4.83 -39.55 -30.07
CA SER A 290 -4.76 -40.56 -28.99
C SER A 290 -3.34 -40.85 -28.49
N LEU A 291 -2.31 -40.15 -28.99
CA LEU A 291 -0.93 -40.34 -28.58
C LEU A 291 -0.42 -39.17 -27.74
N LYS A 292 0.16 -39.50 -26.59
CA LYS A 292 0.82 -38.54 -25.71
C LYS A 292 2.21 -38.21 -26.24
N VAL A 293 2.46 -36.94 -26.55
CA VAL A 293 3.75 -36.46 -27.03
C VAL A 293 4.55 -35.86 -25.87
N SER A 294 5.75 -36.39 -25.64
CA SER A 294 6.74 -35.87 -24.68
C SER A 294 8.11 -35.71 -25.34
N TYR A 295 9.05 -35.02 -24.68
CA TYR A 295 10.39 -34.82 -25.22
C TYR A 295 11.39 -35.76 -24.55
N ALA A 296 12.24 -36.41 -25.33
CA ALA A 296 13.36 -37.21 -24.85
C ALA A 296 14.68 -36.44 -25.03
N GLY A 297 15.36 -36.13 -23.92
CA GLY A 297 16.67 -35.44 -23.90
C GLY A 297 16.89 -34.68 -22.59
N GLY A 298 18.01 -34.92 -21.91
CA GLY A 298 18.32 -34.33 -20.60
C GLY A 298 18.89 -32.91 -20.69
N MET A 299 18.56 -32.07 -19.70
CA MET A 299 19.11 -30.77 -19.27
C MET A 299 19.61 -29.70 -20.28
N SER A 300 19.72 -29.98 -21.58
CA SER A 300 20.08 -29.00 -22.62
C SER A 300 18.82 -28.35 -23.22
N ILE A 301 19.01 -27.20 -23.87
CA ILE A 301 17.95 -26.32 -24.38
C ILE A 301 17.17 -26.95 -25.56
N GLU A 302 17.69 -28.03 -26.17
CA GLU A 302 17.11 -28.66 -27.35
C GLU A 302 16.81 -30.16 -27.12
N PRO A 303 15.55 -30.61 -27.25
CA PRO A 303 15.19 -32.02 -27.11
C PRO A 303 15.82 -32.85 -28.24
N LEU A 304 16.37 -34.03 -27.91
CA LEU A 304 17.01 -34.93 -28.87
C LEU A 304 16.00 -35.71 -29.73
N ALA A 305 14.81 -36.03 -29.20
CA ALA A 305 13.76 -36.73 -29.93
C ALA A 305 12.36 -36.45 -29.34
N TYR A 306 11.31 -36.67 -30.14
CA TYR A 306 9.94 -36.75 -29.64
C TYR A 306 9.64 -38.18 -29.18
N LYS A 307 9.07 -38.33 -27.99
CA LYS A 307 8.60 -39.60 -27.43
C LYS A 307 7.07 -39.62 -27.49
N LEU A 308 6.50 -40.49 -28.33
CA LEU A 308 5.06 -40.71 -28.36
C LEU A 308 4.70 -41.96 -27.56
N GLU A 309 3.76 -41.83 -26.64
CA GLU A 309 3.20 -42.91 -25.80
C GLU A 309 1.72 -43.08 -26.11
N ARG A 310 1.20 -44.31 -25.99
CA ARG A 310 -0.27 -44.50 -25.99
C ARG A 310 -0.83 -43.97 -24.67
N SER A 311 -1.85 -43.14 -24.76
CA SER A 311 -2.59 -42.62 -23.62
C SER A 311 -4.05 -42.68 -23.97
N ASP A 312 -4.89 -43.18 -23.07
CA ASP A 312 -6.32 -43.00 -23.26
C ASP A 312 -6.63 -41.48 -23.22
N ALA A 313 -7.62 -41.04 -24.00
CA ALA A 313 -7.98 -39.62 -24.06
C ALA A 313 -8.37 -39.09 -22.66
N ASP A 314 -9.01 -39.94 -21.87
CA ASP A 314 -9.36 -39.69 -20.47
C ASP A 314 -8.09 -39.47 -19.62
N ASP A 315 -7.02 -40.24 -19.83
CA ASP A 315 -5.76 -40.10 -19.09
C ASP A 315 -5.05 -38.77 -19.39
N ALA A 316 -5.11 -38.30 -20.63
CA ALA A 316 -4.50 -37.03 -21.04
C ALA A 316 -5.23 -35.82 -20.42
N GLU A 317 -6.57 -35.85 -20.41
CA GLU A 317 -7.37 -34.81 -19.75
C GLU A 317 -7.18 -34.84 -18.24
N HIS A 318 -7.18 -36.03 -17.63
CA HIS A 318 -6.90 -36.21 -16.20
C HIS A 318 -5.49 -35.69 -15.83
N GLU A 319 -4.47 -35.95 -16.65
CA GLU A 319 -3.12 -35.45 -16.42
C GLU A 319 -3.03 -33.92 -16.57
N HIS A 320 -3.74 -33.34 -17.55
CA HIS A 320 -3.81 -31.88 -17.71
C HIS A 320 -4.46 -31.22 -16.49
N ARG A 321 -5.59 -31.77 -16.03
CA ARG A 321 -6.31 -31.31 -14.84
C ARG A 321 -5.42 -31.40 -13.59
N ARG A 322 -4.71 -32.52 -13.40
CA ARG A 322 -3.78 -32.71 -12.29
C ARG A 322 -2.65 -31.67 -12.31
N LYS A 323 -2.08 -31.38 -13.49
CA LYS A 323 -1.02 -30.35 -13.64
C LYS A 323 -1.56 -28.94 -13.40
N ALA A 324 -2.81 -28.65 -13.81
CA ALA A 324 -3.46 -27.37 -13.50
C ALA A 324 -3.68 -27.21 -11.99
N GLU A 325 -4.19 -28.24 -11.32
CA GLU A 325 -4.34 -28.26 -9.86
C GLU A 325 -3.01 -28.09 -9.12
N GLU A 326 -1.95 -28.75 -9.58
CA GLU A 326 -0.61 -28.60 -9.03
C GLU A 326 -0.07 -27.16 -9.20
N ARG A 327 -0.27 -26.56 -10.38
CA ARG A 327 0.11 -25.15 -10.64
C ARG A 327 -0.67 -24.20 -9.74
N ARG A 328 -1.97 -24.44 -9.55
CA ARG A 328 -2.82 -23.63 -8.65
C ARG A 328 -2.38 -23.78 -7.20
N GLY A 329 -2.12 -25.01 -6.74
CA GLY A 329 -1.62 -25.26 -5.39
C GLY A 329 -0.29 -24.56 -5.11
N LYS A 330 0.64 -24.60 -6.08
CA LYS A 330 1.92 -23.87 -6.00
C LYS A 330 1.75 -22.35 -5.96
N LEU A 331 0.80 -21.82 -6.75
CA LEU A 331 0.50 -20.39 -6.72
C LEU A 331 -0.08 -19.99 -5.37
N GLU A 332 -1.03 -20.75 -4.82
CA GLU A 332 -1.60 -20.44 -3.51
C GLU A 332 -0.56 -20.53 -2.38
N ALA A 333 0.35 -21.50 -2.44
CA ALA A 333 1.51 -21.54 -1.52
C ALA A 333 2.39 -20.29 -1.65
N THR A 334 2.68 -19.88 -2.89
CA THR A 334 3.46 -18.65 -3.15
C THR A 334 2.74 -17.41 -2.63
N ILE A 335 1.42 -17.32 -2.82
CA ILE A 335 0.60 -16.22 -2.30
C ILE A 335 0.62 -16.21 -0.78
N ALA A 336 0.48 -17.38 -0.13
CA ALA A 336 0.52 -17.51 1.32
C ALA A 336 1.88 -17.05 1.89
N ASP A 337 2.99 -17.49 1.28
CA ASP A 337 4.34 -17.09 1.67
C ASP A 337 4.58 -15.58 1.44
N ALA A 338 3.98 -15.02 0.39
CA ALA A 338 4.12 -13.61 0.04
C ALA A 338 3.26 -12.64 0.87
N LYS A 339 2.26 -13.13 1.63
CA LYS A 339 1.40 -12.27 2.48
C LYS A 339 2.21 -11.41 3.43
N GLY A 340 3.25 -11.99 4.05
CA GLY A 340 4.17 -11.29 4.94
C GLY A 340 3.46 -10.37 5.95
N VAL A 341 3.69 -9.06 5.85
CA VAL A 341 3.09 -8.05 6.76
C VAL A 341 1.56 -8.03 6.70
N SER A 342 0.95 -8.34 5.54
CA SER A 342 -0.52 -8.36 5.39
C SER A 342 -1.21 -9.28 6.38
N ALA A 343 -0.53 -10.32 6.88
CA ALA A 343 -1.07 -11.24 7.87
C ALA A 343 -1.39 -10.56 9.22
N PHE A 344 -0.61 -9.54 9.64
CA PHE A 344 -0.94 -8.75 10.84
C PHE A 344 -2.28 -8.04 10.69
N PHE A 345 -2.56 -7.49 9.51
CA PHE A 345 -3.82 -6.80 9.23
C PHE A 345 -4.99 -7.78 9.10
N GLU A 346 -4.78 -9.00 8.59
CA GLU A 346 -5.82 -10.04 8.61
C GLU A 346 -6.27 -10.35 10.05
N VAL A 347 -5.33 -10.41 11.01
CA VAL A 347 -5.63 -10.58 12.44
C VAL A 347 -6.45 -9.40 12.98
N LEU A 348 -6.01 -8.16 12.75
CA LEU A 348 -6.70 -6.95 13.22
C LEU A 348 -8.12 -6.82 12.62
N ILE A 349 -8.26 -7.09 11.32
CA ILE A 349 -9.54 -7.05 10.61
C ILE A 349 -10.50 -8.12 11.15
N LYS A 350 -9.99 -9.33 11.42
CA LYS A 350 -10.80 -10.44 11.96
C LYS A 350 -11.33 -10.12 13.36
N GLN A 351 -10.50 -9.53 14.22
CA GLN A 351 -10.84 -9.21 15.61
C GLN A 351 -11.57 -7.86 15.76
N LYS A 352 -11.65 -7.08 14.67
CA LYS A 352 -12.30 -5.75 14.63
C LYS A 352 -11.77 -4.82 15.72
N THR A 353 -10.49 -4.94 16.05
CA THR A 353 -9.84 -4.22 17.14
C THR A 353 -9.94 -2.71 16.93
N LEU A 354 -10.05 -1.94 18.02
CA LEU A 354 -9.94 -0.48 17.94
C LEU A 354 -8.52 -0.12 17.50
N VAL A 355 -8.41 0.57 16.37
CA VAL A 355 -7.12 1.05 15.85
C VAL A 355 -6.98 2.53 16.15
N VAL A 356 -5.84 2.93 16.72
CA VAL A 356 -5.56 4.30 17.18
C VAL A 356 -4.37 4.86 16.41
N PHE A 357 -4.52 6.08 15.91
CA PHE A 357 -3.46 6.81 15.22
C PHE A 357 -3.22 8.19 15.84
N HIS A 358 -2.15 8.84 15.42
CA HIS A 358 -1.94 10.27 15.58
C HIS A 358 -1.71 10.90 14.21
N ASN A 359 -2.69 11.67 13.69
CA ASN A 359 -2.64 12.23 12.34
C ASN A 359 -2.63 11.17 11.21
N GLY A 360 -3.36 10.07 11.41
CA GLY A 360 -3.21 8.80 10.70
C GLY A 360 -3.89 8.66 9.34
N LEU A 361 -4.31 9.75 8.68
CA LEU A 361 -5.00 9.62 7.40
C LEU A 361 -4.07 9.07 6.30
N LEU A 362 -2.84 9.58 6.23
CA LEU A 362 -1.84 9.10 5.27
C LEU A 362 -1.42 7.67 5.60
N ASP A 363 -1.20 7.37 6.87
CA ASP A 363 -0.93 6.03 7.39
C ASP A 363 -2.03 5.08 6.92
N MET A 364 -3.30 5.38 7.21
CA MET A 364 -4.45 4.57 6.80
C MET A 364 -4.47 4.33 5.28
N CYS A 365 -4.27 5.36 4.46
CA CYS A 365 -4.20 5.20 3.01
C CYS A 365 -3.10 4.22 2.59
N LYS A 366 -1.89 4.35 3.15
CA LYS A 366 -0.76 3.47 2.83
C LYS A 366 -0.96 2.05 3.35
N LEU A 367 -1.50 1.89 4.56
CA LEU A 367 -1.83 0.59 5.14
C LEU A 367 -2.85 -0.17 4.29
N MET A 368 -3.90 0.54 3.83
CA MET A 368 -4.90 -0.03 2.95
C MET A 368 -4.27 -0.48 1.64
N ASP A 369 -3.59 0.43 0.92
CA ASP A 369 -3.00 0.16 -0.39
C ASP A 369 -1.97 -0.98 -0.35
N GLN A 370 -1.08 -0.99 0.64
CA GLN A 370 0.03 -1.95 0.71
C GLN A 370 -0.41 -3.32 1.27
N PHE A 371 -1.28 -3.35 2.28
CA PHE A 371 -1.50 -4.58 3.05
C PHE A 371 -2.90 -5.17 2.92
N VAL A 372 -3.90 -4.36 2.53
CA VAL A 372 -5.30 -4.79 2.53
C VAL A 372 -5.84 -4.92 1.11
N VAL A 373 -5.95 -3.81 0.39
CA VAL A 373 -6.58 -3.72 -0.93
C VAL A 373 -6.25 -2.36 -1.57
N ASP A 374 -6.14 -2.32 -2.90
CA ASP A 374 -5.89 -1.08 -3.65
C ASP A 374 -6.85 0.06 -3.30
N LEU A 375 -6.33 1.28 -3.23
CA LEU A 375 -7.13 2.47 -2.93
C LEU A 375 -8.11 2.82 -4.07
N PRO A 376 -9.42 2.98 -3.77
CA PRO A 376 -10.42 3.39 -4.75
C PRO A 376 -10.24 4.84 -5.18
N GLU A 377 -10.86 5.22 -6.30
CA GLU A 377 -10.77 6.61 -6.81
C GLU A 377 -11.63 7.59 -6.02
N SER A 378 -12.81 7.15 -5.59
CA SER A 378 -13.75 7.95 -4.81
C SER A 378 -13.42 7.92 -3.33
N LEU A 379 -13.47 9.08 -2.67
CA LEU A 379 -13.39 9.21 -1.22
C LEU A 379 -14.57 8.50 -0.54
N LEU A 380 -15.74 8.48 -1.16
CA LEU A 380 -16.89 7.76 -0.62
C LEU A 380 -16.64 6.25 -0.53
N ASP A 381 -16.06 5.69 -1.59
CA ASP A 381 -15.68 4.26 -1.63
C ASP A 381 -14.57 3.99 -0.63
N PHE A 382 -13.59 4.91 -0.51
CA PHE A 382 -12.53 4.80 0.49
C PHE A 382 -13.08 4.75 1.92
N LYS A 383 -14.00 5.66 2.27
CA LYS A 383 -14.64 5.71 3.59
C LYS A 383 -15.35 4.39 3.90
N SER A 384 -16.17 3.93 2.96
CA SER A 384 -16.94 2.68 3.07
C SER A 384 -16.02 1.46 3.21
N MET A 385 -14.96 1.42 2.42
CA MET A 385 -13.96 0.36 2.43
C MET A 385 -13.20 0.30 3.76
N VAL A 386 -12.66 1.44 4.22
CA VAL A 386 -11.96 1.51 5.52
C VAL A 386 -12.90 1.13 6.65
N HIS A 387 -14.13 1.63 6.67
CA HIS A 387 -15.09 1.31 7.72
C HIS A 387 -15.47 -0.19 7.74
N GLY A 388 -15.56 -0.83 6.57
CA GLY A 388 -15.81 -2.27 6.47
C GLY A 388 -14.69 -3.13 7.07
N PHE A 389 -13.43 -2.74 6.83
CA PHE A 389 -12.27 -3.45 7.39
C PHE A 389 -12.04 -3.10 8.87
N PHE A 390 -11.98 -1.81 9.18
CA PHE A 390 -11.68 -1.23 10.49
C PHE A 390 -12.87 -0.38 10.96
N PRO A 391 -13.89 -0.98 11.59
CA PRO A 391 -15.09 -0.23 12.00
C PRO A 391 -14.79 0.76 13.13
N ARG A 392 -13.73 0.53 13.90
CA ARG A 392 -13.33 1.32 15.06
C ARG A 392 -11.94 1.90 14.83
N VAL A 393 -11.89 3.14 14.37
CA VAL A 393 -10.66 3.92 14.17
C VAL A 393 -10.74 5.17 15.03
N LEU A 394 -9.66 5.57 15.69
CA LEU A 394 -9.59 6.81 16.46
C LEU A 394 -8.30 7.55 16.16
N ASP A 395 -8.40 8.86 15.97
CA ASP A 395 -7.23 9.71 15.80
C ASP A 395 -7.05 10.65 17.01
N THR A 396 -5.92 10.53 17.68
CA THR A 396 -5.60 11.29 18.90
C THR A 396 -5.39 12.78 18.64
N LYS A 397 -4.87 13.16 17.47
CA LYS A 397 -4.70 14.57 17.09
C LYS A 397 -6.05 15.23 16.87
N LEU A 398 -6.94 14.58 16.11
CA LEU A 398 -8.30 15.06 15.91
C LEU A 398 -9.07 15.12 17.23
N THR A 399 -8.92 14.10 18.07
CA THR A 399 -9.54 14.06 19.40
C THR A 399 -9.07 15.25 20.25
N ALA A 400 -7.76 15.50 20.31
CA ALA A 400 -7.21 16.66 21.00
C ALA A 400 -7.75 17.98 20.46
N GLU A 401 -7.80 18.16 19.14
CA GLU A 401 -8.31 19.39 18.51
C GLU A 401 -9.79 19.64 18.83
N LEU A 402 -10.63 18.61 18.80
CA LEU A 402 -12.05 18.72 19.13
C LEU A 402 -12.28 18.96 20.63
N LEU A 403 -11.47 18.35 21.49
CA LEU A 403 -11.51 18.65 22.94
C LEU A 403 -11.06 20.08 23.22
N LYS A 404 -10.04 20.60 22.50
CA LYS A 404 -9.64 22.02 22.60
C LYS A 404 -10.76 22.96 22.17
N SER A 405 -11.46 22.66 21.07
CA SER A 405 -12.54 23.53 20.56
C SER A 405 -13.76 23.57 21.46
N ASN A 406 -14.03 22.49 22.20
CA ASN A 406 -15.20 22.37 23.06
C ASN A 406 -14.92 22.81 24.52
N ALA A 407 -13.66 23.05 24.88
CA ALA A 407 -13.29 23.49 26.22
C ALA A 407 -13.79 24.91 26.47
N MET A 408 -14.59 25.10 27.52
CA MET A 408 -15.09 26.41 27.94
C MET A 408 -14.07 27.21 28.78
N GLU A 409 -13.08 26.52 29.36
CA GLU A 409 -12.08 27.09 30.27
C GLU A 409 -10.66 26.79 29.81
N GLN A 410 -9.69 27.60 30.24
CA GLN A 410 -8.29 27.35 29.96
C GLN A 410 -7.78 26.15 30.79
N ASN A 411 -7.31 25.11 30.10
CA ASN A 411 -6.67 23.93 30.68
C ASN A 411 -5.31 23.65 30.02
N ALA A 412 -4.60 22.59 30.40
CA ALA A 412 -3.32 22.26 29.77
C ALA A 412 -3.43 22.02 28.27
N LEU A 413 -4.52 21.40 27.82
CA LEU A 413 -4.77 21.13 26.41
C LEU A 413 -4.94 22.44 25.60
N THR A 414 -5.73 23.41 26.08
CA THR A 414 -5.93 24.71 25.42
C THR A 414 -4.71 25.63 25.50
N ARG A 415 -3.89 25.52 26.57
CA ARG A 415 -2.61 26.26 26.69
C ARG A 415 -1.54 25.74 25.73
N THR A 416 -1.63 24.49 25.31
CA THR A 416 -0.65 23.87 24.42
C THR A 416 -0.87 24.33 22.99
N ARG A 417 0.06 25.17 22.50
CA ARG A 417 0.02 25.73 21.13
C ARG A 417 0.25 24.69 20.03
N GLY A 418 1.01 23.62 20.33
CA GLY A 418 1.28 22.53 19.39
C GLY A 418 0.22 21.44 19.40
N THR A 419 0.11 20.70 18.30
CA THR A 419 -0.67 19.45 18.19
C THR A 419 0.21 18.25 17.84
N SER A 420 1.54 18.37 17.96
CA SER A 420 2.44 17.23 17.80
C SER A 420 2.32 16.26 18.97
N LEU A 421 2.47 14.98 18.67
CA LEU A 421 2.36 13.86 19.60
C LEU A 421 3.13 14.10 20.90
N PHE A 422 4.45 14.31 20.80
CA PHE A 422 5.31 14.49 21.95
C PHE A 422 4.93 15.71 22.81
N MET A 423 4.57 16.84 22.17
CA MET A 423 4.17 18.05 22.91
C MET A 423 2.87 17.84 23.69
N LEU A 424 1.88 17.18 23.07
CA LEU A 424 0.61 16.87 23.73
C LEU A 424 0.81 15.90 24.90
N CYS A 425 1.56 14.80 24.70
CA CYS A 425 1.88 13.85 25.77
C CYS A 425 2.52 14.56 26.97
N ARG A 426 3.55 15.37 26.72
CA ARG A 426 4.27 16.07 27.78
C ARG A 426 3.40 17.09 28.52
N ALA A 427 2.60 17.85 27.78
CA ALA A 427 1.73 18.86 28.39
C ALA A 427 0.66 18.25 29.29
N LEU A 428 -0.01 17.19 28.82
CA LEU A 428 -1.05 16.51 29.59
C LEU A 428 -0.47 15.73 30.77
N LEU A 429 0.68 15.07 30.59
CA LEU A 429 1.33 14.35 31.68
C LEU A 429 1.81 15.32 32.79
N ARG A 430 2.29 16.51 32.44
CA ARG A 430 2.66 17.55 33.42
C ARG A 430 1.45 18.04 34.22
N ASP A 431 0.30 18.16 33.58
CA ASP A 431 -0.93 18.64 34.21
C ASP A 431 -1.55 17.59 35.14
N LEU A 432 -1.61 16.33 34.68
CA LEU A 432 -2.12 15.21 35.48
C LEU A 432 -1.12 14.75 36.56
N GLY A 433 0.18 14.98 36.37
CA GLY A 433 1.22 14.65 37.33
C GLY A 433 1.23 13.18 37.73
N GLU A 434 1.23 12.92 39.04
CA GLU A 434 1.18 11.55 39.60
C GLU A 434 -0.22 10.92 39.53
N ALA A 435 -1.26 11.69 39.24
CA ALA A 435 -2.62 11.14 39.08
C ALA A 435 -2.73 10.25 37.83
N PHE A 436 -1.80 10.37 36.88
CA PHE A 436 -1.70 9.48 35.72
C PHE A 436 -0.63 8.40 35.95
N GLN A 437 -1.07 7.15 35.98
CA GLN A 437 -0.17 6.00 35.98
C GLN A 437 0.27 5.67 34.55
N LEU A 438 1.58 5.73 34.31
CA LEU A 438 2.14 5.34 33.01
C LEU A 438 1.91 3.84 32.75
N PRO A 439 1.57 3.45 31.50
CA PRO A 439 1.47 2.04 31.14
C PRO A 439 2.80 1.30 31.37
N LYS A 440 2.73 0.05 31.81
CA LYS A 440 3.90 -0.83 31.91
C LYS A 440 4.17 -1.46 30.54
N LEU A 441 5.44 -1.57 30.17
CA LEU A 441 5.82 -2.34 29.00
C LEU A 441 5.91 -3.81 29.37
N SER A 442 5.51 -4.68 28.45
CA SER A 442 5.61 -6.13 28.64
C SER A 442 7.09 -6.55 28.78
N SER A 443 7.37 -7.59 29.56
CA SER A 443 8.75 -8.05 29.80
C SER A 443 9.49 -8.31 28.49
N GLY A 444 10.70 -7.74 28.34
CA GLY A 444 11.47 -7.81 27.09
C GLY A 444 11.24 -6.62 26.15
N PHE A 445 10.33 -5.70 26.47
CA PHE A 445 10.09 -4.47 25.71
C PHE A 445 10.58 -3.23 26.48
N ASP A 446 11.48 -3.42 27.46
CA ASP A 446 11.92 -2.42 28.45
C ASP A 446 12.78 -1.27 27.88
N CYS A 447 13.06 -1.25 26.57
CA CYS A 447 13.92 -0.25 25.95
C CYS A 447 13.21 1.07 25.59
N PHE A 448 11.88 1.17 25.76
CA PHE A 448 11.19 2.47 25.69
C PHE A 448 11.00 3.05 27.09
N ASP A 449 11.85 4.01 27.47
CA ASP A 449 11.66 4.70 28.74
C ASP A 449 10.63 5.82 28.60
N MET A 450 9.39 5.52 28.94
CA MET A 450 8.30 6.51 28.98
C MET A 450 8.54 7.64 29.99
N ASN A 451 9.50 7.51 30.91
CA ASN A 451 9.90 8.60 31.79
C ASN A 451 10.59 9.75 31.04
N ILE A 452 10.98 9.57 29.77
CA ILE A 452 11.46 10.66 28.92
C ILE A 452 10.43 11.80 28.81
N LEU A 453 9.13 11.49 28.91
CA LEU A 453 8.07 12.50 28.96
C LEU A 453 8.12 13.37 30.22
N ARG A 454 8.72 12.87 31.31
CA ARG A 454 8.94 13.56 32.59
C ARG A 454 10.31 14.23 32.69
N ALA A 455 11.28 13.81 31.88
CA ALA A 455 12.64 14.34 31.89
C ALA A 455 12.69 15.85 31.57
N SER A 456 13.76 16.52 32.04
CA SER A 456 14.04 17.92 31.72
C SER A 456 14.38 18.05 30.22
N ARG A 457 14.19 19.24 29.61
CA ARG A 457 14.51 19.45 28.19
C ARG A 457 16.01 19.27 27.87
N GLU A 458 16.88 19.34 28.87
CA GLU A 458 18.34 19.33 28.73
C GLU A 458 18.91 17.91 28.85
N ASP A 459 18.19 17.00 29.53
CA ASP A 459 18.59 15.59 29.71
C ASP A 459 17.93 14.63 28.71
N ALA A 460 16.88 15.06 28.02
CA ALA A 460 16.26 14.29 26.94
C ALA A 460 17.17 14.39 25.70
N ALA A 461 18.17 13.51 25.60
CA ALA A 461 18.68 13.12 24.30
C ALA A 461 17.45 12.87 23.42
N MET A 462 17.35 13.52 22.27
CA MET A 462 16.27 13.26 21.31
C MET A 462 16.44 11.81 20.85
N ASP A 463 15.82 10.90 21.61
CA ASP A 463 15.84 9.48 21.35
C ASP A 463 15.10 9.24 20.04
N THR A 464 15.82 8.58 19.15
CA THR A 464 15.43 8.08 17.83
C THR A 464 13.91 7.96 17.61
N HIS A 465 13.37 8.72 16.65
CA HIS A 465 12.03 8.45 16.11
C HIS A 465 12.01 7.05 15.49
N GLN A 466 11.29 6.14 16.14
CA GLN A 466 11.00 4.79 15.65
C GLN A 466 9.49 4.60 15.69
N ALA A 467 8.94 3.96 14.66
CA ALA A 467 7.49 3.80 14.52
C ALA A 467 6.85 3.15 15.76
N GLY A 468 7.48 2.11 16.33
CA GLY A 468 6.97 1.43 17.53
C GLY A 468 6.96 2.31 18.77
N PHE A 469 7.90 3.26 18.90
CA PHE A 469 7.89 4.22 20.00
C PHE A 469 6.76 5.22 19.85
N ASP A 470 6.59 5.76 18.65
CA ASP A 470 5.53 6.74 18.37
C ASP A 470 4.14 6.07 18.47
N ALA A 471 4.02 4.77 18.19
CA ALA A 471 2.83 3.98 18.51
C ALA A 471 2.58 3.87 20.03
N VAL A 472 3.61 3.63 20.85
CA VAL A 472 3.50 3.65 22.32
C VAL A 472 3.05 5.01 22.83
N LEU A 473 3.67 6.09 22.35
CA LEU A 473 3.30 7.45 22.70
C LEU A 473 1.86 7.77 22.27
N THR A 474 1.44 7.30 21.10
CA THR A 474 0.06 7.46 20.60
C THR A 474 -0.95 6.76 21.49
N GLY A 475 -0.66 5.52 21.92
CA GLY A 475 -1.49 4.80 22.88
C GLY A 475 -1.55 5.49 24.24
N ALA A 476 -0.43 5.98 24.76
CA ALA A 476 -0.39 6.72 26.01
C ALA A 476 -1.14 8.06 25.93
N LEU A 477 -1.04 8.75 24.79
CA LEU A 477 -1.77 10.00 24.55
C LEU A 477 -3.28 9.79 24.62
N LEU A 478 -3.80 8.68 24.06
CA LEU A 478 -5.22 8.37 24.15
C LEU A 478 -5.69 8.28 25.61
N LEU A 479 -4.93 7.58 26.45
CA LEU A 479 -5.24 7.43 27.88
C LEU A 479 -5.15 8.78 28.61
N LEU A 480 -4.15 9.60 28.29
CA LEU A 480 -4.01 10.95 28.84
C LEU A 480 -5.19 11.85 28.46
N LEU A 481 -5.61 11.84 27.19
CA LEU A 481 -6.75 12.62 26.71
C LEU A 481 -8.05 12.21 27.38
N LEU A 482 -8.26 10.90 27.55
CA LEU A 482 -9.42 10.37 28.26
C LEU A 482 -9.47 10.83 29.72
N GLN A 483 -8.35 10.70 30.44
CA GLN A 483 -8.30 11.09 31.85
C GLN A 483 -8.47 12.61 32.02
N HIS A 484 -7.82 13.41 31.18
CA HIS A 484 -7.97 14.85 31.17
C HIS A 484 -9.41 15.28 30.82
N ASN A 485 -10.16 14.47 30.08
CA ASN A 485 -11.57 14.71 29.77
C ASN A 485 -12.55 14.10 30.80
N GLY A 486 -12.07 13.81 32.01
CA GLY A 486 -12.91 13.43 33.14
C GLY A 486 -13.18 11.93 33.30
N VAL A 487 -12.54 11.06 32.52
CA VAL A 487 -12.60 9.61 32.76
C VAL A 487 -11.67 9.24 33.92
N SER A 488 -12.20 8.64 34.97
CA SER A 488 -11.42 8.31 36.16
C SER A 488 -10.46 7.13 35.90
N GLN A 489 -9.36 7.04 36.67
CA GLN A 489 -8.40 5.92 36.59
C GLN A 489 -9.08 4.53 36.73
N PRO A 490 -9.99 4.30 37.70
CA PRO A 490 -10.72 3.03 37.78
C PRO A 490 -11.58 2.72 36.55
N GLU A 491 -12.11 3.75 35.87
CA GLU A 491 -12.86 3.58 34.64
C GLU A 491 -11.97 3.24 33.44
N LEU A 492 -10.76 3.82 33.38
CA LEU A 492 -9.75 3.43 32.40
C LEU A 492 -9.25 2.00 32.62
N GLN A 493 -9.19 1.56 33.87
CA GLN A 493 -8.70 0.24 34.27
C GLN A 493 -9.80 -0.84 34.23
N ALA A 494 -11.03 -0.51 33.81
CA ALA A 494 -12.10 -1.47 33.62
C ALA A 494 -11.87 -2.34 32.37
N GLN A 495 -12.40 -3.57 32.37
CA GLN A 495 -12.23 -4.57 31.29
C GLN A 495 -12.45 -4.04 29.86
N ALA A 496 -11.76 -4.61 28.87
CA ALA A 496 -11.75 -4.17 27.47
C ALA A 496 -13.13 -4.04 26.82
N LEU A 497 -14.03 -5.00 27.07
CA LEU A 497 -15.40 -4.99 26.54
C LEU A 497 -16.18 -3.75 27.02
N VAL A 498 -15.86 -3.33 28.24
CA VAL A 498 -16.49 -2.21 28.93
C VAL A 498 -15.85 -0.89 28.51
N PHE A 499 -14.56 -0.87 28.17
CA PHE A 499 -13.88 0.32 27.64
C PHE A 499 -14.57 0.86 26.38
N ALA A 500 -14.92 0.02 25.41
CA ALA A 500 -15.59 0.47 24.18
C ALA A 500 -16.97 1.12 24.42
N ASP A 501 -17.74 0.62 25.40
CA ASP A 501 -19.04 1.18 25.78
C ASP A 501 -18.92 2.39 26.73
N ARG A 502 -17.88 2.44 27.57
CA ARG A 502 -17.59 3.54 28.52
C ARG A 502 -16.85 4.71 27.90
N VAL A 503 -16.25 4.49 26.74
CA VAL A 503 -15.89 5.50 25.74
C VAL A 503 -17.16 6.12 25.10
N LYS A 504 -18.30 6.11 25.80
CA LYS A 504 -19.50 6.91 25.51
C LYS A 504 -19.15 8.39 25.26
N ALA A 505 -18.12 8.91 25.94
CA ALA A 505 -17.55 10.25 25.75
C ALA A 505 -16.80 10.43 24.41
N MET A 506 -16.30 9.36 23.77
CA MET A 506 -15.62 9.42 22.47
C MET A 506 -16.38 8.76 21.32
N LYS A 507 -17.65 8.35 21.51
CA LYS A 507 -18.50 7.86 20.40
C LYS A 507 -18.57 8.86 19.24
N SER A 508 -18.46 10.16 19.54
CA SER A 508 -18.38 11.26 18.57
C SER A 508 -17.06 11.33 17.80
N PHE A 509 -15.99 10.69 18.28
CA PHE A 509 -14.63 10.71 17.71
C PHE A 509 -14.29 9.39 16.99
N ILE A 510 -14.95 8.28 17.33
CA ILE A 510 -14.75 6.99 16.68
C ILE A 510 -15.19 7.03 15.22
N SER A 511 -14.35 6.44 14.38
CA SER A 511 -14.45 6.34 12.92
C SER A 511 -14.26 7.67 12.22
N LYS A 512 -13.44 8.57 12.78
CA LYS A 512 -13.05 9.83 12.14
C LYS A 512 -11.54 9.93 11.99
N LEU A 513 -11.09 10.45 10.86
CA LEU A 513 -9.68 10.73 10.57
C LEU A 513 -9.50 12.21 10.23
N PRO A 514 -8.38 12.84 10.63
CA PRO A 514 -8.13 14.24 10.34
C PRO A 514 -7.88 14.42 8.84
N LEU A 515 -8.47 15.46 8.29
CA LEU A 515 -8.23 15.90 6.92
C LEU A 515 -7.48 17.22 6.99
N ALA A 516 -6.17 17.11 7.20
CA ALA A 516 -5.29 18.27 7.14
C ALA A 516 -5.41 18.92 5.76
N ARG A 517 -5.07 20.21 5.67
CA ARG A 517 -4.97 20.94 4.41
C ARG A 517 -6.22 20.92 3.50
N CYS A 518 -7.41 20.72 4.08
CA CYS A 518 -8.69 20.90 3.41
C CYS A 518 -9.44 22.11 3.98
N VAL A 519 -9.98 22.95 3.10
CA VAL A 519 -10.64 24.20 3.54
C VAL A 519 -12.04 23.94 4.11
N VAL A 520 -12.81 23.04 3.49
CA VAL A 520 -14.23 22.82 3.83
C VAL A 520 -14.46 21.86 4.99
N ALA A 521 -13.46 21.04 5.32
CA ALA A 521 -13.54 19.98 6.31
C ALA A 521 -12.18 19.79 7.01
N SER A 522 -12.21 19.61 8.32
CA SER A 522 -11.02 19.28 9.13
C SER A 522 -10.88 17.78 9.40
N ALA A 523 -11.90 16.98 9.07
CA ALA A 523 -11.94 15.54 9.29
C ALA A 523 -12.89 14.85 8.31
N ILE A 524 -12.64 13.57 8.06
CA ILE A 524 -13.54 12.66 7.35
C ILE A 524 -14.25 11.74 8.37
N ASP A 525 -15.54 11.50 8.18
CA ASP A 525 -16.33 10.56 8.99
C ASP A 525 -16.58 9.27 8.21
N LEU A 526 -15.91 8.19 8.59
CA LEU A 526 -15.92 6.91 7.86
C LEU A 526 -17.29 6.21 7.90
N LYS A 527 -18.21 6.56 8.81
CA LYS A 527 -19.53 5.92 8.92
C LYS A 527 -20.55 6.48 7.95
N THR A 528 -20.43 7.74 7.55
CA THR A 528 -21.45 8.40 6.75
C THR A 528 -21.32 7.97 5.28
N SER A 529 -22.25 7.11 4.85
CA SER A 529 -22.50 6.79 3.44
C SER A 529 -23.21 7.92 2.68
N THR A 530 -23.74 8.90 3.43
CA THR A 530 -24.33 10.12 2.90
C THR A 530 -23.26 11.19 2.79
N SER A 531 -22.96 11.63 1.56
CA SER A 531 -23.41 12.92 1.03
C SER A 531 -23.39 14.16 1.97
N ASP A 532 -22.69 14.19 3.10
CA ASP A 532 -22.40 15.45 3.79
C ASP A 532 -21.34 16.25 3.01
N GLU A 533 -20.53 15.53 2.22
CA GLU A 533 -19.70 16.10 1.17
C GLU A 533 -20.51 16.45 -0.08
N ASP A 534 -21.55 15.69 -0.47
CA ASP A 534 -22.46 16.14 -1.55
C ASP A 534 -23.38 17.30 -1.09
N ARG A 535 -23.73 17.38 0.21
CA ARG A 535 -24.30 18.60 0.80
C ARG A 535 -23.29 19.75 0.76
N CYS A 536 -21.99 19.49 0.75
CA CYS A 536 -20.97 20.52 0.49
C CYS A 536 -20.84 20.84 -1.00
N GLN A 537 -21.00 19.86 -1.90
CA GLN A 537 -20.93 20.07 -3.36
C GLN A 537 -22.17 20.81 -3.90
N GLU A 538 -23.37 20.52 -3.38
CA GLU A 538 -24.62 21.14 -3.84
C GLU A 538 -24.93 22.45 -3.12
N SER A 539 -24.31 22.74 -1.98
CA SER A 539 -24.78 23.84 -1.10
C SER A 539 -23.74 24.88 -0.67
N ARG A 540 -22.49 24.88 -1.15
CA ARG A 540 -21.49 25.90 -0.73
C ARG A 540 -21.00 26.73 -1.91
N ARG A 541 -21.40 28.00 -1.90
CA ARG A 541 -20.78 29.05 -2.74
C ARG A 541 -19.56 29.55 -2.00
N ILE A 542 -18.37 29.22 -2.50
CA ILE A 542 -17.10 29.53 -1.85
C ILE A 542 -16.45 30.69 -2.61
N VAL A 543 -16.18 31.80 -1.92
CA VAL A 543 -15.41 32.91 -2.49
C VAL A 543 -13.98 32.82 -1.97
N ALA A 544 -13.02 32.63 -2.85
CA ALA A 544 -11.59 32.71 -2.52
C ALA A 544 -11.09 34.13 -2.79
N ILE A 545 -10.41 34.73 -1.82
CA ILE A 545 -9.84 36.07 -1.89
C ILE A 545 -8.32 35.92 -1.71
N ASP A 546 -7.54 36.47 -2.64
CA ASP A 546 -6.08 36.35 -2.69
C ASP A 546 -5.40 37.73 -2.75
N SER A 547 -4.27 37.88 -2.06
CA SER A 547 -3.37 39.04 -2.17
C SER A 547 -2.21 38.77 -3.14
N ARG A 548 -1.64 39.79 -3.77
CA ARG A 548 -0.46 39.60 -4.64
C ARG A 548 0.79 39.05 -3.91
N PRO A 549 1.73 38.40 -4.64
CA PRO A 549 2.87 37.67 -4.07
C PRO A 549 3.91 38.51 -3.32
N ASP A 550 3.94 39.82 -3.56
CA ASP A 550 5.05 40.74 -3.30
C ASP A 550 4.87 41.65 -2.05
N ARG A 551 3.79 41.49 -1.28
CA ARG A 551 3.64 42.15 0.03
C ARG A 551 3.06 41.22 1.10
N ALA A 552 3.60 41.32 2.31
CA ALA A 552 3.00 40.71 3.50
C ALA A 552 1.64 41.39 3.78
N PHE A 553 0.65 40.57 4.07
CA PHE A 553 -0.75 40.96 4.29
C PHE A 553 -0.89 42.01 5.39
N GLU A 554 -1.60 43.10 5.12
CA GLU A 554 -2.38 43.78 6.16
C GLU A 554 -3.63 42.91 6.39
N PHE A 555 -3.81 42.36 7.59
CA PHE A 555 -4.94 41.49 7.94
C PHE A 555 -6.28 42.15 7.56
N LEU A 556 -6.97 41.58 6.57
CA LEU A 556 -8.40 41.84 6.41
C LEU A 556 -9.11 41.26 7.62
N ASP A 557 -9.53 42.16 8.52
CA ASP A 557 -10.28 41.81 9.72
C ASP A 557 -11.55 41.03 9.32
N LYS A 558 -11.86 39.97 10.06
CA LYS A 558 -13.10 39.20 9.91
C LYS A 558 -14.31 40.13 9.94
N ALA A 559 -14.27 41.23 10.70
CA ALA A 559 -15.33 42.22 10.74
C ALA A 559 -15.49 42.98 9.41
N ALA A 560 -14.38 43.39 8.78
CA ALA A 560 -14.39 44.07 7.49
C ALA A 560 -14.87 43.14 6.36
N ILE A 561 -14.46 41.87 6.39
CA ILE A 561 -14.97 40.87 5.45
C ILE A 561 -16.48 40.70 5.65
N LYS A 562 -16.94 40.54 6.90
CA LYS A 562 -18.38 40.43 7.20
C LYS A 562 -19.17 41.62 6.65
N GLN A 563 -18.71 42.84 6.90
CA GLN A 563 -19.35 44.08 6.40
C GLN A 563 -19.58 44.09 4.88
N CYS A 564 -18.64 43.57 4.10
CA CYS A 564 -18.82 43.50 2.64
C CYS A 564 -19.91 42.54 2.18
N PHE A 565 -20.17 41.50 2.98
CA PHE A 565 -21.17 40.47 2.71
C PHE A 565 -22.46 40.67 3.54
N ASP A 566 -22.60 41.76 4.30
CA ASP A 566 -23.77 42.03 5.18
C ASP A 566 -25.13 42.01 4.43
N HIS A 567 -25.10 42.15 3.11
CA HIS A 567 -26.28 42.17 2.24
C HIS A 567 -26.60 40.82 1.57
N LEU A 568 -25.77 39.79 1.81
CA LEU A 568 -25.90 38.45 1.29
C LEU A 568 -26.36 37.49 2.39
N PRO A 569 -26.94 36.31 2.04
CA PRO A 569 -27.32 35.34 3.05
C PRO A 569 -26.09 34.94 3.85
N LEU A 570 -26.22 35.12 5.17
CA LEU A 570 -25.28 34.84 6.25
C LEU A 570 -24.01 34.09 5.82
N ILE A 571 -22.85 34.75 5.96
CA ILE A 571 -21.56 34.07 5.88
C ILE A 571 -21.56 32.93 6.91
N ARG A 572 -21.50 31.69 6.41
CA ARG A 572 -21.45 30.48 7.23
C ARG A 572 -20.12 30.37 7.96
N GLN A 573 -19.03 30.63 7.26
CA GLN A 573 -17.68 30.45 7.76
C GLN A 573 -16.68 31.31 6.99
N ILE A 574 -15.62 31.76 7.66
CA ILE A 574 -14.44 32.36 7.03
C ILE A 574 -13.25 31.51 7.46
N SER A 575 -12.54 30.93 6.48
CA SER A 575 -11.33 30.14 6.70
C SER A 575 -10.13 30.83 6.06
N TYR A 576 -8.99 30.83 6.75
CA TYR A 576 -7.75 31.43 6.27
C TYR A 576 -6.81 30.30 5.84
N SER A 577 -6.10 30.51 4.72
CA SER A 577 -5.13 29.58 4.16
C SER A 577 -3.81 30.31 4.00
N GLY A 578 -2.87 30.03 4.90
CA GLY A 578 -1.60 30.75 4.97
C GLY A 578 -1.78 32.25 5.22
N SER A 579 -0.82 33.04 4.73
CA SER A 579 -0.82 34.49 4.91
C SER A 579 -1.45 35.29 3.77
N ARG A 580 -1.87 34.67 2.65
CA ARG A 580 -2.35 35.41 1.46
C ARG A 580 -3.77 35.09 1.00
N ARG A 581 -4.39 34.01 1.49
CA ARG A 581 -5.69 33.56 0.97
C ARG A 581 -6.77 33.40 2.04
N VAL A 582 -7.97 33.89 1.74
CA VAL A 582 -9.17 33.76 2.58
C VAL A 582 -10.29 33.09 1.79
N TYR A 583 -10.96 32.12 2.40
CA TYR A 583 -12.13 31.44 1.86
C TYR A 583 -13.37 31.85 2.65
N VAL A 584 -14.34 32.44 1.97
CA VAL A 584 -15.64 32.83 2.54
C VAL A 584 -16.70 31.85 2.07
N PHE A 585 -17.37 31.20 3.02
CA PHE A 585 -18.42 30.24 2.79
C PHE A 585 -19.79 30.91 2.97
N LEU A 586 -20.64 30.84 1.95
CA LEU A 586 -21.98 31.41 1.99
C LEU A 586 -23.04 30.34 2.25
N GLU A 587 -24.07 30.68 3.04
CA GLU A 587 -25.21 29.79 3.28
C GLU A 587 -26.06 29.59 1.99
N PRO A 588 -26.53 28.37 1.73
CA PRO A 588 -27.53 28.10 0.70
C PRO A 588 -28.89 28.68 1.11
N ASN A 589 -29.10 29.94 0.74
CA ASN A 589 -30.41 30.54 0.46
C ASN A 589 -31.40 30.67 1.65
N ARG A 590 -31.34 31.80 2.38
CA ARG A 590 -32.48 32.37 3.13
C ARG A 590 -32.41 33.91 3.19
N SER A 591 -32.66 34.57 2.06
CA SER A 591 -33.28 35.91 1.96
C SER A 591 -32.96 36.50 0.58
N GLN A 592 -33.91 36.42 -0.36
CA GLN A 592 -33.81 37.20 -1.59
C GLN A 592 -34.06 38.67 -1.25
N VAL A 593 -33.11 39.55 -1.58
CA VAL A 593 -33.49 40.92 -1.92
C VAL A 593 -34.37 40.81 -3.17
N PRO A 594 -35.62 41.31 -3.17
CA PRO A 594 -36.51 41.15 -4.31
C PRO A 594 -35.88 41.71 -5.59
N GLY A 595 -35.69 40.88 -6.61
CA GLY A 595 -35.22 41.29 -7.93
C GLY A 595 -33.71 41.21 -8.19
N GLU A 596 -32.88 40.81 -7.22
CA GLU A 596 -31.42 40.66 -7.42
C GLU A 596 -31.01 39.19 -7.51
N SER A 597 -30.28 38.82 -8.58
CA SER A 597 -29.67 37.50 -8.66
C SER A 597 -28.56 37.40 -7.62
N MET A 598 -28.47 36.26 -6.95
CA MET A 598 -27.46 36.01 -5.92
C MET A 598 -26.02 36.15 -6.46
N MET A 599 -25.82 35.90 -7.76
CA MET A 599 -24.54 36.15 -8.43
C MET A 599 -24.22 37.65 -8.51
N GLY A 600 -25.22 38.49 -8.82
CA GLY A 600 -25.07 39.95 -8.79
C GLY A 600 -24.76 40.49 -7.40
N ALA A 601 -25.39 39.92 -6.36
CA ALA A 601 -25.10 40.31 -4.99
C ALA A 601 -23.69 39.89 -4.53
N VAL A 602 -23.22 38.70 -4.90
CA VAL A 602 -21.84 38.23 -4.66
C VAL A 602 -20.83 39.10 -5.39
N ASP A 603 -21.09 39.45 -6.65
CA ASP A 603 -20.21 40.33 -7.42
C ASP A 603 -20.15 41.74 -6.78
N LYS A 604 -21.28 42.31 -6.34
CA LYS A 604 -21.29 43.56 -5.57
C LYS A 604 -20.49 43.48 -4.26
N ALA A 605 -20.57 42.37 -3.54
CA ALA A 605 -19.80 42.16 -2.31
C ALA A 605 -18.29 42.06 -2.60
N ILE A 606 -17.90 41.36 -3.66
CA ILE A 606 -16.52 41.31 -4.16
C ILE A 606 -16.05 42.72 -4.54
N GLN A 607 -16.86 43.47 -5.30
CA GLN A 607 -16.53 44.85 -5.68
C GLN A 607 -16.40 45.78 -4.47
N ARG A 608 -17.18 45.57 -3.39
CA ARG A 608 -17.02 46.30 -2.12
C ARG A 608 -15.73 45.95 -1.39
N LEU A 609 -15.38 44.67 -1.31
CA LEU A 609 -14.09 44.23 -0.77
C LEU A 609 -12.92 44.86 -1.51
N LEU A 610 -12.96 44.84 -2.84
CA LEU A 610 -11.93 45.45 -3.69
C LEU A 610 -11.82 46.97 -3.47
N ARG A 611 -12.90 47.65 -3.06
CA ARG A 611 -12.92 49.09 -2.75
C ARG A 611 -12.47 49.44 -1.34
N LEU A 612 -12.70 48.56 -0.35
CA LEU A 612 -12.23 48.77 1.03
C LEU A 612 -10.72 48.66 1.16
N SER A 613 -10.08 47.99 0.22
CA SER A 613 -8.64 48.01 0.17
C SER A 613 -8.13 49.36 -0.33
N SER A 614 -7.34 50.03 0.52
CA SER A 614 -6.51 51.19 0.16
C SER A 614 -5.46 50.86 -0.91
N SER A 615 -5.11 49.59 -1.12
CA SER A 615 -4.31 49.10 -2.25
C SER A 615 -5.22 48.49 -3.33
N LYS A 616 -5.17 48.98 -4.57
CA LYS A 616 -5.98 48.48 -5.70
C LYS A 616 -5.57 47.07 -6.19
N GLU A 617 -5.14 46.16 -5.32
CA GLU A 617 -4.30 45.01 -5.69
C GLU A 617 -4.77 43.64 -5.16
N TRP A 618 -6.06 43.48 -4.88
CA TRP A 618 -6.68 42.22 -4.46
C TRP A 618 -7.33 41.48 -5.62
N ARG A 619 -7.35 40.14 -5.57
CA ARG A 619 -8.10 39.30 -6.52
C ARG A 619 -9.08 38.43 -5.76
N ALA A 620 -10.33 38.40 -6.18
CA ALA A 620 -11.34 37.51 -5.61
C ALA A 620 -11.94 36.64 -6.72
N TRP A 621 -12.20 35.38 -6.39
CA TRP A 621 -12.68 34.34 -7.30
C TRP A 621 -13.86 33.63 -6.66
N LEU A 622 -14.92 33.40 -7.43
CA LEU A 622 -15.97 32.49 -7.04
C LEU A 622 -15.60 31.07 -7.47
N LEU A 623 -15.47 30.16 -6.51
CA LEU A 623 -15.26 28.74 -6.76
C LEU A 623 -16.62 28.04 -6.79
N TRP A 624 -17.08 27.64 -7.97
CA TRP A 624 -18.34 26.90 -8.19
C TRP A 624 -18.03 25.57 -8.91
N GLY A 625 -18.64 24.46 -8.48
CA GLY A 625 -18.68 23.18 -9.23
C GLY A 625 -20.02 23.00 -9.96
N PRO A 626 -20.29 21.92 -10.74
CA PRO A 626 -19.43 20.89 -11.34
C PRO A 626 -19.03 21.17 -12.81
N GLU A 627 -19.37 22.35 -13.35
CA GLU A 627 -18.95 22.78 -14.69
C GLU A 627 -17.99 23.98 -14.57
N GLY A 628 -16.69 23.70 -14.67
CA GLY A 628 -15.59 24.63 -14.36
C GLY A 628 -15.56 25.93 -15.18
N MET A 629 -16.38 26.91 -14.80
CA MET A 629 -16.28 28.30 -15.29
C MET A 629 -15.75 29.24 -14.20
N CYS A 630 -14.54 29.78 -14.43
CA CYS A 630 -14.00 30.93 -13.69
C CYS A 630 -14.60 32.23 -14.25
N LEU A 631 -15.25 33.03 -13.41
CA LEU A 631 -15.55 34.43 -13.72
C LEU A 631 -14.45 35.31 -13.11
N ALA A 632 -13.62 35.91 -13.96
CA ALA A 632 -12.68 36.95 -13.56
C ALA A 632 -13.40 38.31 -13.55
N PRO A 633 -13.29 39.13 -12.50
CA PRO A 633 -13.74 40.52 -12.57
C PRO A 633 -12.65 41.36 -13.24
N ASN A 634 -13.00 41.96 -14.39
CA ASN A 634 -12.23 42.97 -15.14
C ASN A 634 -10.93 42.52 -15.83
N ASP A 635 -11.03 41.65 -16.82
CA ASP A 635 -10.18 41.78 -18.01
C ASP A 635 -11.09 42.07 -19.22
N GLN A 636 -10.92 43.24 -19.83
CA GLN A 636 -11.52 43.57 -21.13
C GLN A 636 -10.90 42.75 -22.29
N ASP A 637 -10.16 41.69 -21.99
CA ASP A 637 -9.64 40.73 -22.97
C ASP A 637 -10.27 39.35 -22.75
N VAL A 638 -11.58 39.27 -22.96
CA VAL A 638 -12.30 38.00 -23.14
C VAL A 638 -12.04 37.50 -24.56
N SER A 639 -10.78 37.20 -24.85
CA SER A 639 -10.42 36.28 -25.92
C SER A 639 -9.12 35.58 -25.54
N LYS A 640 -9.18 34.24 -25.44
CA LYS A 640 -8.06 33.32 -25.19
C LYS A 640 -7.59 33.18 -23.73
N LYS A 641 -8.34 32.43 -22.93
CA LYS A 641 -7.75 31.48 -21.96
C LYS A 641 -8.72 30.30 -21.75
N ARG A 642 -8.77 29.42 -22.75
CA ARG A 642 -9.10 28.01 -22.52
C ARG A 642 -8.03 27.47 -21.57
N MET A 643 -8.39 27.11 -20.33
CA MET A 643 -7.57 26.18 -19.57
C MET A 643 -7.48 24.90 -20.40
N ARG A 644 -6.27 24.57 -20.85
CA ARG A 644 -5.93 23.20 -21.23
C ARG A 644 -6.00 22.39 -19.94
N VAL A 645 -6.97 21.49 -19.90
CA VAL A 645 -6.92 20.32 -19.03
C VAL A 645 -5.73 19.49 -19.51
N SER A 646 -4.73 19.32 -18.64
CA SER A 646 -3.69 18.31 -18.75
C SER A 646 -3.53 17.65 -17.40
#